data_AF-A0A8S1A5L2-F1
#
_entry.id   AF-A0A8S1A5L2-F1
#
_cell.length_a   1.000
_cell.length_b   1.000
_cell.length_c   1.000
_cell.angle_alpha   90.00
_cell.angle_beta   90.00
_cell.angle_gamma   90.00
#
_symmetry.space_group_name_H-M   'P 1'
#
loop_
_entity.id
_entity.type
_entity.pdbx_description
1 polymer ?
#
loop_
_entity_poly.entity_id
_entity_poly.type
_entity_poly.pdbx_seq_one_letter_code
_entity_poly.pdbx_strand_id
1 'polypeptide(L)'
;MAKPLQKERENRSAEKKDLTFHAYTISPESAHTSILLLESAESEVLCQTLRAITKFSAQEMQNRQVLYDLNAIKYILKHVTHNELNIRRFALKALAQLCQLPKGPEQVLQDPQNLRNITYLLVKSEDVFVLEFASLVLAELTREPLGCEQLVSANILGSLFSRMKNSLDPDVQKNCLQQKRKSPFFFSPKTLSNLLDDPVCASEVTKNQQFSWPSPLALMQSKYLAIQHAALRTVDQLICRYKDQNVQKTFRASTGVLDLCDILESYEFRDVHTLVLGVLRNYVETEENAHHVFQSGCILRLLAYLEMALPAMKPCCLAVLTKMSFSNNGRDALYETGTDLVFCHQLLSSNVELLADAAMGVANMTKLLPSAVRMSDTNIIEALCAILGDDAAVWFYIRINSLRALAELCRIIPKAAFSLVEPKTFAALRNINKKFKDTPIEAQRLAVQVYINLLNYHVSTKAMLNGDFMQELLNILQRIDICLKIMTCTALTGLMVNDMAKELFTQREGESVVASNLSIEHVGLRTALCMLITASVTDEGADMYLELGAIHYMVENRQARYVVGAWEPAIEAIFRHHPSAKLAYTGRLDINDFTSEGFYCFKRLGKRFPTLQEAETKPRLPWEPVYVCMFHPAQWDASALDIRTPHDPPPEPNLVASHSSRHIPALPDDVNLRNYLLKLKLWFGDPYRDKCDEVSTSLKQKARMLAEFVAENMSGLTQEKDCSLPSVGLHLTDLMIELNSPVVGIGWVKCGGALERAILYKVLADRLGVPCALHRTTSSYAWCEVAVPEIEPEVDTEVENFPAGLLRANYVVDLTVRPGRLLPCNGREARNMCGPKCAPPYTAGTRPDICVCEAPDTSAKDDKQQKKMRIADY
;
A
#
# COMPACT_ATOMS: atom_id res chain seq x y z
N MET A 1 -2.43 17.83 71.42
CA MET A 1 -2.04 17.45 72.79
C MET A 1 -3.28 17.47 73.68
N ALA A 2 -3.71 16.30 74.15
CA ALA A 2 -4.51 16.06 75.37
C ALA A 2 -4.90 14.56 75.36
N LYS A 3 -4.41 13.79 76.34
CA LYS A 3 -4.87 12.40 76.58
C LYS A 3 -6.19 12.44 77.36
N PRO A 4 -7.17 11.57 77.07
CA PRO A 4 -8.23 11.25 78.01
C PRO A 4 -7.97 9.92 78.74
N LEU A 5 -7.74 10.05 80.05
CA LEU A 5 -8.36 9.33 81.16
C LEU A 5 -8.67 7.83 81.01
N GLN A 6 -7.86 7.02 81.68
CA GLN A 6 -8.16 5.66 82.13
C GLN A 6 -9.31 5.70 83.14
N LYS A 7 -10.40 4.96 82.87
CA LYS A 7 -11.48 4.74 83.82
C LYS A 7 -11.11 3.59 84.76
N GLU A 8 -11.15 3.86 86.05
CA GLU A 8 -10.87 2.92 87.14
C GLU A 8 -11.74 1.65 87.05
N ARG A 9 -11.10 0.51 87.28
CA ARG A 9 -11.75 -0.79 87.43
C ARG A 9 -12.23 -0.90 88.88
N GLU A 10 -13.54 -0.93 89.08
CA GLU A 10 -14.13 -1.28 90.37
C GLU A 10 -13.73 -2.71 90.76
N ASN A 11 -13.05 -2.83 91.90
CA ASN A 11 -12.82 -4.09 92.59
C ASN A 11 -14.14 -4.52 93.25
N ARG A 12 -14.74 -5.61 92.76
CA ARG A 12 -15.69 -6.42 93.54
C ARG A 12 -15.08 -7.80 93.79
N SER A 13 -14.30 -7.87 94.86
CA SER A 13 -14.19 -9.04 95.74
C SER A 13 -15.04 -8.68 96.98
N ALA A 14 -15.81 -9.54 97.63
CA ALA A 14 -15.89 -10.98 97.69
C ALA A 14 -17.34 -11.38 98.08
N GLU A 15 -17.57 -12.70 98.28
CA GLU A 15 -18.76 -13.36 98.84
C GLU A 15 -19.71 -14.07 97.86
N LYS A 16 -19.27 -15.23 97.40
CA LYS A 16 -19.90 -16.55 97.65
C LYS A 16 -18.96 -17.59 97.04
N LYS A 17 -18.49 -18.57 97.82
CA LYS A 17 -17.77 -19.72 97.26
C LYS A 17 -18.77 -20.52 96.43
N ASP A 18 -18.76 -20.29 95.13
CA ASP A 18 -19.38 -21.17 94.16
C ASP A 18 -18.61 -22.49 94.17
N LEU A 19 -19.29 -23.59 94.52
CA LEU A 19 -18.72 -24.94 94.58
C LEU A 19 -18.93 -25.70 93.27
N THR A 20 -19.31 -25.01 92.20
CA THR A 20 -19.39 -25.59 90.86
C THR A 20 -18.08 -25.38 90.11
N PHE A 21 -17.59 -26.42 89.42
CA PHE A 21 -16.50 -26.26 88.46
C PHE A 21 -16.97 -25.33 87.34
N HIS A 22 -16.32 -24.17 87.20
CA HIS A 22 -16.49 -23.34 86.00
C HIS A 22 -15.74 -23.97 84.82
N ALA A 23 -16.28 -23.84 83.61
CA ALA A 23 -15.68 -24.33 82.39
C ALA A 23 -14.23 -23.81 82.24
N TYR A 24 -13.27 -24.72 82.04
CA TYR A 24 -11.87 -24.40 81.87
C TYR A 24 -11.63 -23.87 80.45
N THR A 25 -11.28 -22.60 80.30
CA THR A 25 -11.03 -21.96 79.01
C THR A 25 -9.66 -22.33 78.44
N ILE A 26 -9.64 -23.19 77.43
CA ILE A 26 -8.41 -23.59 76.72
C ILE A 26 -8.10 -22.55 75.64
N SER A 27 -7.10 -21.69 75.87
CA SER A 27 -6.54 -20.84 74.82
C SER A 27 -5.29 -21.50 74.22
N PRO A 28 -5.26 -21.84 72.93
CA PRO A 28 -4.06 -22.43 72.34
C PRO A 28 -2.92 -21.42 72.27
N GLU A 29 -1.75 -21.77 72.83
CA GLU A 29 -0.55 -20.94 72.84
C GLU A 29 0.29 -21.07 71.56
N SER A 30 0.09 -22.14 70.77
CA SER A 30 0.81 -22.38 69.51
C SER A 30 -0.13 -22.78 68.36
N ALA A 31 0.28 -22.49 67.12
CA ALA A 31 -0.46 -22.86 65.92
C ALA A 31 -0.61 -24.39 65.77
N HIS A 32 0.39 -25.15 66.22
CA HIS A 32 0.36 -26.61 66.21
C HIS A 32 -0.69 -27.16 67.19
N THR A 33 -0.70 -26.66 68.42
CA THR A 33 -1.72 -27.00 69.44
C THR A 33 -3.12 -26.62 68.96
N SER A 34 -3.24 -25.48 68.27
CA SER A 34 -4.52 -25.01 67.73
C SER A 34 -5.11 -25.99 66.72
N ILE A 35 -4.28 -26.61 65.88
CA ILE A 35 -4.76 -27.56 64.86
C ILE A 35 -5.20 -28.88 65.50
N LEU A 36 -4.49 -29.35 66.53
CA LEU A 36 -4.88 -30.56 67.28
C LEU A 36 -6.22 -30.36 68.02
N LEU A 37 -6.45 -29.17 68.59
CA LEU A 37 -7.71 -28.85 69.26
C LEU A 37 -8.93 -28.81 68.32
N LEU A 38 -8.73 -28.74 67.00
CA LEU A 38 -9.81 -28.88 66.02
C LEU A 38 -10.39 -30.30 65.95
N GLU A 39 -9.79 -31.30 66.60
CA GLU A 39 -10.36 -32.65 66.69
C GLU A 39 -11.21 -32.86 67.95
N SER A 40 -11.32 -31.84 68.82
CA SER A 40 -12.16 -31.90 70.02
C SER A 40 -13.64 -32.11 69.68
N ALA A 41 -14.34 -32.89 70.51
CA ALA A 41 -15.79 -33.03 70.43
C ALA A 41 -16.54 -31.86 71.11
N GLU A 42 -15.84 -31.02 71.89
CA GLU A 42 -16.45 -29.92 72.63
C GLU A 42 -16.56 -28.66 71.78
N SER A 43 -17.80 -28.24 71.53
CA SER A 43 -18.11 -27.03 70.75
C SER A 43 -17.42 -25.76 71.25
N GLU A 44 -17.32 -25.58 72.57
CA GLU A 44 -16.71 -24.37 73.15
C GLU A 44 -15.21 -24.29 72.83
N VAL A 45 -14.50 -25.42 72.93
CA VAL A 45 -13.08 -25.56 72.56
C VAL A 45 -12.90 -25.33 71.06
N LEU A 46 -13.75 -25.92 70.21
CA LEU A 46 -13.71 -25.72 68.75
C LEU A 46 -13.91 -24.25 68.37
N CYS A 47 -14.88 -23.59 68.98
CA CYS A 47 -15.20 -22.19 68.72
C CYS A 47 -14.05 -21.25 69.12
N GLN A 48 -13.48 -21.43 70.32
CA GLN A 48 -12.33 -20.65 70.80
C GLN A 48 -11.08 -20.89 69.93
N THR A 49 -10.86 -22.13 69.53
CA THR A 49 -9.74 -22.54 68.68
C THR A 49 -9.84 -21.92 67.28
N LEU A 50 -10.99 -22.02 66.61
CA LEU A 50 -11.21 -21.40 65.30
C LEU A 50 -11.13 -19.87 65.37
N ARG A 51 -11.58 -19.26 66.46
CA ARG A 51 -11.43 -17.82 66.70
C ARG A 51 -9.96 -17.42 66.86
N ALA A 52 -9.15 -18.22 67.56
CA ALA A 52 -7.71 -18.00 67.68
C ALA A 52 -7.00 -18.14 66.31
N ILE A 53 -7.34 -19.18 65.54
CA ILE A 53 -6.81 -19.41 64.20
C ILE A 53 -7.14 -18.23 63.27
N THR A 54 -8.39 -17.79 63.22
CA THR A 54 -8.82 -16.64 62.38
C THR A 54 -8.15 -15.32 62.76
N LYS A 55 -7.83 -15.13 64.05
CA LYS A 55 -7.09 -13.96 64.54
C LYS A 55 -5.62 -14.03 64.13
N PHE A 56 -4.99 -15.20 64.28
CA PHE A 56 -3.59 -15.44 63.91
C PHE A 56 -3.36 -15.29 62.40
N SER A 57 -4.22 -15.88 61.58
CA SER A 57 -4.17 -15.79 60.11
C SER A 57 -4.47 -14.39 59.58
N ALA A 58 -5.17 -13.54 60.34
CA ALA A 58 -5.48 -12.17 59.93
C ALA A 58 -4.28 -11.20 60.06
N GLN A 59 -3.31 -11.51 60.92
CA GLN A 59 -2.20 -10.60 61.24
C GLN A 59 -1.21 -10.45 60.09
N GLU A 60 -0.71 -11.57 59.56
CA GLU A 60 0.29 -11.58 58.49
C GLU A 60 0.08 -12.72 57.50
N MET A 61 0.55 -12.55 56.26
CA MET A 61 0.48 -13.59 55.24
C MET A 61 1.32 -14.81 55.62
N GLN A 62 2.44 -14.61 56.33
CA GLN A 62 3.36 -15.68 56.75
C GLN A 62 2.71 -16.62 57.78
N ASN A 63 1.85 -16.10 58.65
CA ASN A 63 1.05 -16.90 59.58
C ASN A 63 0.11 -17.87 58.87
N ARG A 64 -0.41 -17.48 57.70
CA ARG A 64 -1.25 -18.36 56.87
C ARG A 64 -0.42 -19.49 56.28
N GLN A 65 0.81 -19.22 55.87
CA GLN A 65 1.73 -20.25 55.38
C GLN A 65 2.04 -21.27 56.48
N VAL A 66 2.31 -20.82 57.71
CA VAL A 66 2.53 -21.73 58.86
C VAL A 66 1.32 -22.64 59.10
N LEU A 67 0.11 -22.10 59.07
CA LEU A 67 -1.12 -22.91 59.21
C LEU A 67 -1.32 -23.88 58.04
N TYR A 68 -0.98 -23.46 56.83
CA TYR A 68 -1.04 -24.30 55.63
C TYR A 68 -0.06 -25.48 55.72
N ASP A 69 1.19 -25.23 56.10
CA ASP A 69 2.23 -26.26 56.24
C ASP A 69 1.87 -27.31 57.31
N LEU A 70 1.08 -26.91 58.31
CA LEU A 70 0.52 -27.79 59.34
C LEU A 70 -0.79 -28.49 58.93
N ASN A 71 -1.19 -28.41 57.66
CA ASN A 71 -2.41 -29.01 57.10
C ASN A 71 -3.73 -28.52 57.75
N ALA A 72 -3.80 -27.28 58.23
CA ALA A 72 -4.99 -26.74 58.89
C ALA A 72 -6.27 -26.84 58.05
N ILE A 73 -6.18 -26.71 56.71
CA ILE A 73 -7.34 -26.77 55.80
C ILE A 73 -8.13 -28.08 55.98
N LYS A 74 -7.44 -29.22 56.08
CA LYS A 74 -8.07 -30.54 56.26
C LYS A 74 -8.92 -30.61 57.53
N TYR A 75 -8.45 -30.00 58.62
CA TYR A 75 -9.15 -30.01 59.90
C TYR A 75 -10.29 -28.99 59.94
N ILE A 76 -10.09 -27.82 59.33
CA ILE A 76 -11.12 -26.75 59.27
C ILE A 76 -12.32 -27.18 58.41
N LEU A 77 -12.09 -27.89 57.30
CA LEU A 77 -13.16 -28.33 56.39
C LEU A 77 -14.24 -29.17 57.09
N LYS A 78 -13.87 -29.99 58.09
CA LYS A 78 -14.81 -30.80 58.88
C LYS A 78 -15.85 -29.97 59.63
N HIS A 79 -15.52 -28.70 59.94
CA HIS A 79 -16.33 -27.80 60.77
C HIS A 79 -17.16 -26.80 59.96
N VAL A 80 -17.04 -26.79 58.64
CA VAL A 80 -17.78 -25.88 57.75
C VAL A 80 -19.28 -26.13 57.80
N THR A 81 -19.71 -27.38 58.04
CA THR A 81 -21.12 -27.80 58.14
C THR A 81 -21.58 -28.03 59.59
N HIS A 82 -20.83 -27.56 60.57
CA HIS A 82 -21.14 -27.79 61.99
C HIS A 82 -22.52 -27.22 62.39
N ASN A 83 -23.21 -27.86 63.34
CA ASN A 83 -24.55 -27.42 63.76
C ASN A 83 -24.54 -26.00 64.35
N GLU A 84 -23.53 -25.68 65.14
CA GLU A 84 -23.38 -24.36 65.75
C GLU A 84 -22.98 -23.27 64.75
N LEU A 85 -23.69 -22.13 64.83
CA LEU A 85 -23.50 -20.99 63.95
C LEU A 85 -22.10 -20.37 64.06
N ASN A 86 -21.59 -20.17 65.27
CA ASN A 86 -20.30 -19.52 65.49
C ASN A 86 -19.13 -20.36 64.97
N ILE A 87 -19.18 -21.67 65.16
CA ILE A 87 -18.20 -22.61 64.61
C ILE A 87 -18.19 -22.53 63.08
N ARG A 88 -19.36 -22.53 62.43
CA ARG A 88 -19.46 -22.34 60.97
C ARG A 88 -18.85 -21.02 60.49
N ARG A 89 -19.20 -19.90 61.15
CA ARG A 89 -18.67 -18.57 60.81
C ARG A 89 -17.14 -18.54 60.89
N PHE A 90 -16.56 -19.01 62.00
CA PHE A 90 -15.10 -19.00 62.16
C PHE A 90 -14.40 -20.02 61.27
N ALA A 91 -14.99 -21.19 61.03
CA ALA A 91 -14.46 -22.18 60.09
C ALA A 91 -14.41 -21.63 58.65
N LEU A 92 -15.50 -21.04 58.17
CA LEU A 92 -15.55 -20.40 56.85
C LEU A 92 -14.57 -19.24 56.74
N LYS A 93 -14.46 -18.40 57.78
CA LYS A 93 -13.50 -17.29 57.80
C LYS A 93 -12.05 -17.77 57.77
N ALA A 94 -11.71 -18.80 58.56
CA ALA A 94 -10.38 -19.38 58.57
C ALA A 94 -10.04 -19.99 57.20
N LEU A 95 -10.99 -20.74 56.63
CA LEU A 95 -10.85 -21.33 55.31
C LEU A 95 -10.62 -20.27 54.23
N ALA A 96 -11.43 -19.21 54.24
CA ALA A 96 -11.29 -18.07 53.34
C ALA A 96 -9.88 -17.44 53.40
N GLN A 97 -9.35 -17.22 54.60
CA GLN A 97 -8.01 -16.64 54.79
C GLN A 97 -6.90 -17.58 54.29
N LEU A 98 -7.05 -18.90 54.45
CA LEU A 98 -6.08 -19.88 53.95
C LEU A 98 -6.15 -20.04 52.43
N CYS A 99 -7.35 -19.96 51.84
CA CYS A 99 -7.54 -19.99 50.38
C CYS A 99 -6.95 -18.74 49.67
N GLN A 100 -6.56 -17.70 50.41
CA GLN A 100 -5.82 -16.56 49.82
C GLN A 100 -4.39 -16.94 49.39
N LEU A 101 -3.84 -18.03 49.94
CA LEU A 101 -2.56 -18.60 49.48
C LEU A 101 -2.72 -19.28 48.12
N PRO A 102 -1.74 -19.20 47.21
CA PRO A 102 -1.85 -19.78 45.86
C PRO A 102 -2.24 -21.27 45.84
N LYS A 103 -1.68 -22.09 46.75
CA LYS A 103 -1.96 -23.53 46.83
C LYS A 103 -3.11 -23.91 47.76
N GLY A 104 -3.72 -22.93 48.43
CA GLY A 104 -4.85 -23.15 49.34
C GLY A 104 -6.09 -23.69 48.60
N PRO A 105 -6.54 -23.05 47.51
CA PRO A 105 -7.67 -23.51 46.70
C PRO A 105 -7.51 -24.93 46.18
N GLU A 106 -6.31 -25.29 45.68
CA GLU A 106 -6.02 -26.64 45.17
C GLU A 106 -6.35 -27.72 46.20
N GLN A 107 -5.96 -27.51 47.47
CA GLN A 107 -6.21 -28.47 48.55
C GLN A 107 -7.71 -28.63 48.87
N VAL A 108 -8.49 -27.55 48.78
CA VAL A 108 -9.94 -27.61 49.00
C VAL A 108 -10.65 -28.29 47.83
N LEU A 109 -10.20 -28.03 46.60
CA LEU A 109 -10.79 -28.53 45.35
C LEU A 109 -10.45 -30.00 45.05
N GLN A 110 -9.53 -30.64 45.79
CA GLN A 110 -9.24 -32.07 45.69
C GLN A 110 -10.48 -32.94 45.90
N ASP A 111 -11.39 -32.54 46.79
CA ASP A 111 -12.68 -33.19 46.98
C ASP A 111 -13.83 -32.25 46.57
N PRO A 112 -14.56 -32.57 45.47
CA PRO A 112 -15.69 -31.76 44.99
C PRO A 112 -16.81 -31.57 46.02
N GLN A 113 -16.93 -32.44 47.03
CA GLN A 113 -17.94 -32.31 48.09
C GLN A 113 -17.70 -31.07 48.96
N ASN A 114 -16.44 -30.66 49.14
CA ASN A 114 -16.11 -29.45 49.90
C ASN A 114 -16.76 -28.21 49.27
N LEU A 115 -16.61 -28.06 47.95
CA LEU A 115 -17.21 -26.95 47.21
C LEU A 115 -18.74 -27.03 47.26
N ARG A 116 -19.33 -28.23 47.09
CA ARG A 116 -20.78 -28.43 47.19
C ARG A 116 -21.35 -28.05 48.56
N ASN A 117 -20.64 -28.36 49.65
CA ASN A 117 -21.04 -28.00 51.00
C ASN A 117 -21.03 -26.48 51.22
N ILE A 118 -19.99 -25.79 50.75
CA ILE A 118 -19.89 -24.32 50.85
C ILE A 118 -20.97 -23.65 50.00
N THR A 119 -21.17 -24.16 48.78
CA THR A 119 -22.23 -23.79 47.84
C THR A 119 -23.62 -23.95 48.49
N TYR A 120 -23.89 -25.08 49.15
CA TYR A 120 -25.14 -25.33 49.86
C TYR A 120 -25.40 -24.30 50.97
N LEU A 121 -24.37 -23.90 51.71
CA LEU A 121 -24.47 -22.84 52.73
C LEU A 121 -24.82 -21.48 52.12
N LEU A 122 -24.30 -21.14 50.94
CA LEU A 122 -24.65 -19.90 50.24
C LEU A 122 -26.13 -19.89 49.81
N VAL A 123 -26.69 -21.04 49.43
CA VAL A 123 -28.10 -21.17 49.04
C VAL A 123 -29.01 -21.10 50.26
N LYS A 124 -28.75 -21.92 51.29
CA LYS A 124 -29.69 -22.18 52.39
C LYS A 124 -29.53 -21.28 53.62
N SER A 125 -28.39 -20.62 53.80
CA SER A 125 -28.17 -19.78 54.97
C SER A 125 -28.83 -18.40 54.82
N GLU A 126 -29.33 -17.84 55.93
CA GLU A 126 -29.78 -16.45 56.02
C GLU A 126 -28.83 -15.59 56.85
N ASP A 127 -27.87 -16.22 57.55
CA ASP A 127 -26.91 -15.51 58.37
C ASP A 127 -25.91 -14.70 57.52
N VAL A 128 -25.82 -13.40 57.82
CA VAL A 128 -25.00 -12.44 57.06
C VAL A 128 -23.53 -12.86 57.04
N PHE A 129 -22.95 -13.21 58.19
CA PHE A 129 -21.54 -13.58 58.27
C PHE A 129 -21.24 -14.92 57.59
N VAL A 130 -22.13 -15.91 57.69
CA VAL A 130 -21.99 -17.17 56.94
C VAL A 130 -22.04 -16.89 55.44
N LEU A 131 -22.94 -16.04 54.96
CA LEU A 131 -23.03 -15.68 53.53
C LEU A 131 -21.79 -14.90 53.06
N GLU A 132 -21.30 -13.95 53.85
CA GLU A 132 -20.09 -13.18 53.57
C GLU A 132 -18.87 -14.10 53.44
N PHE A 133 -18.64 -14.98 54.41
CA PHE A 133 -17.49 -15.88 54.40
C PHE A 133 -17.64 -17.01 53.38
N ALA A 134 -18.83 -17.58 53.19
CA ALA A 134 -19.06 -18.59 52.16
C ALA A 134 -18.82 -18.01 50.74
N SER A 135 -19.35 -16.81 50.47
CA SER A 135 -19.07 -16.11 49.21
C SER A 135 -17.58 -15.76 49.06
N LEU A 136 -16.88 -15.45 50.15
CA LEU A 136 -15.41 -15.29 50.18
C LEU A 136 -14.63 -16.56 49.85
N VAL A 137 -15.05 -17.71 50.36
CA VAL A 137 -14.35 -18.95 50.03
C VAL A 137 -14.54 -19.27 48.54
N LEU A 138 -15.77 -19.28 48.02
CA LEU A 138 -16.05 -19.65 46.62
C LEU A 138 -15.29 -18.82 45.60
N ALA A 139 -15.09 -17.56 45.92
CA ALA A 139 -14.27 -16.65 45.15
C ALA A 139 -12.78 -16.97 45.07
N GLU A 140 -12.20 -17.35 46.20
CA GLU A 140 -10.81 -17.78 46.22
C GLU A 140 -10.66 -19.11 45.49
N LEU A 141 -11.67 -19.99 45.61
CA LEU A 141 -11.71 -21.27 44.89
C LEU A 141 -11.82 -21.10 43.37
N THR A 142 -12.63 -20.16 42.88
CA THR A 142 -12.79 -19.88 41.44
C THR A 142 -11.60 -19.13 40.82
N ARG A 143 -10.52 -18.89 41.56
CA ARG A 143 -9.25 -18.46 40.96
C ARG A 143 -8.57 -19.59 40.19
N GLU A 144 -8.87 -20.83 40.56
CA GLU A 144 -8.38 -22.03 39.88
C GLU A 144 -9.40 -22.50 38.83
N PRO A 145 -8.95 -22.90 37.61
CA PRO A 145 -9.84 -23.40 36.57
C PRO A 145 -10.74 -24.56 37.02
N LEU A 146 -10.19 -25.47 37.83
CA LEU A 146 -10.95 -26.59 38.44
C LEU A 146 -12.09 -26.10 39.34
N GLY A 147 -11.88 -24.98 40.05
CA GLY A 147 -12.91 -24.39 40.90
C GLY A 147 -14.05 -23.78 40.09
N CYS A 148 -13.76 -23.18 38.93
CA CYS A 148 -14.77 -22.70 37.99
C CYS A 148 -15.64 -23.84 37.46
N GLU A 149 -15.01 -24.92 36.97
CA GLU A 149 -15.71 -26.10 36.44
C GLU A 149 -16.60 -26.75 37.52
N GLN A 150 -16.05 -27.01 38.71
CA GLN A 150 -16.79 -27.62 39.81
C GLN A 150 -17.97 -26.75 40.25
N LEU A 151 -17.82 -25.42 40.26
CA LEU A 151 -18.89 -24.50 40.66
C LEU A 151 -20.03 -24.45 39.65
N VAL A 152 -19.73 -24.46 38.34
CA VAL A 152 -20.74 -24.57 37.28
C VAL A 152 -21.46 -25.91 37.39
N SER A 153 -20.72 -27.01 37.59
CA SER A 153 -21.31 -28.35 37.77
C SER A 153 -22.24 -28.47 38.99
N ALA A 154 -22.05 -27.62 40.00
CA ALA A 154 -22.89 -27.56 41.20
C ALA A 154 -24.22 -26.81 40.98
N ASN A 155 -24.49 -26.30 39.77
CA ASN A 155 -25.72 -25.62 39.36
C ASN A 155 -26.15 -24.45 40.28
N ILE A 156 -25.18 -23.71 40.82
CA ILE A 156 -25.44 -22.61 41.77
C ILE A 156 -25.55 -21.23 41.10
N LEU A 157 -25.27 -21.11 39.80
CA LEU A 157 -25.32 -19.85 39.06
C LEU A 157 -26.61 -19.05 39.34
N GLY A 158 -27.74 -19.75 39.40
CA GLY A 158 -29.03 -19.15 39.73
C GLY A 158 -29.12 -18.53 41.12
N SER A 159 -28.58 -19.23 42.14
CA SER A 159 -28.51 -18.69 43.50
C SER A 159 -27.49 -17.57 43.63
N LEU A 160 -26.39 -17.60 42.87
CA LEU A 160 -25.43 -16.50 42.80
C LEU A 160 -26.08 -15.23 42.24
N PHE A 161 -26.85 -15.33 41.16
CA PHE A 161 -27.61 -14.19 40.62
C PHE A 161 -28.65 -13.68 41.62
N SER A 162 -29.35 -14.58 42.33
CA SER A 162 -30.31 -14.19 43.36
C SER A 162 -29.64 -13.45 44.53
N ARG A 163 -28.50 -13.93 45.01
CA ARG A 163 -27.74 -13.27 46.09
C ARG A 163 -27.15 -11.94 45.65
N MET A 164 -26.69 -11.83 44.41
CA MET A 164 -26.27 -10.55 43.82
C MET A 164 -27.41 -9.53 43.81
N LYS A 165 -28.63 -9.96 43.47
CA LYS A 165 -29.81 -9.07 43.38
C LYS A 165 -30.39 -8.68 44.75
N ASN A 166 -30.52 -9.65 45.66
CA ASN A 166 -31.37 -9.52 46.84
C ASN A 166 -30.59 -9.41 48.17
N SER A 167 -29.27 -9.59 48.17
CA SER A 167 -28.50 -9.48 49.42
C SER A 167 -28.47 -8.04 49.92
N LEU A 168 -28.79 -7.85 51.21
CA LEU A 168 -28.65 -6.56 51.90
C LEU A 168 -27.20 -6.23 52.27
N ASP A 169 -26.33 -7.25 52.27
CA ASP A 169 -24.91 -7.10 52.58
C ASP A 169 -24.10 -6.71 51.32
N PRO A 170 -23.50 -5.50 51.30
CA PRO A 170 -22.67 -5.03 50.20
C PRO A 170 -21.46 -5.93 49.95
N ASP A 171 -20.91 -6.55 50.98
CA ASP A 171 -19.78 -7.47 50.82
C ASP A 171 -20.26 -8.71 50.07
N VAL A 172 -21.38 -9.34 50.44
CA VAL A 172 -21.95 -10.47 49.66
C VAL A 172 -22.23 -10.09 48.20
N GLN A 173 -22.74 -8.88 47.93
CA GLN A 173 -22.96 -8.39 46.55
C GLN A 173 -21.65 -8.25 45.77
N LYS A 174 -20.68 -7.52 46.34
CA LYS A 174 -19.32 -7.35 45.80
C LYS A 174 -18.67 -8.70 45.54
N ASN A 175 -18.84 -9.60 46.49
CA ASN A 175 -18.31 -10.96 46.49
C ASN A 175 -18.89 -11.84 45.39
N CYS A 176 -20.13 -11.59 44.98
CA CYS A 176 -20.68 -12.29 43.82
C CYS A 176 -20.15 -11.71 42.48
N LEU A 177 -19.57 -10.49 42.47
CA LEU A 177 -19.15 -9.75 41.27
C LEU A 177 -17.62 -9.69 41.00
N GLN A 178 -16.75 -9.56 42.01
CA GLN A 178 -15.44 -8.88 41.93
C GLN A 178 -14.26 -9.62 41.22
N GLN A 179 -13.25 -8.87 40.71
CA GLN A 179 -11.92 -9.33 40.22
C GLN A 179 -10.75 -8.57 40.93
N LYS A 180 -9.53 -9.15 40.98
CA LYS A 180 -8.24 -8.44 41.25
C LYS A 180 -7.22 -8.62 40.10
N ARG A 181 -6.57 -7.54 39.65
CA ARG A 181 -5.46 -7.56 38.66
C ARG A 181 -4.07 -7.54 39.33
N LYS A 182 -3.05 -8.08 38.63
CA LYS A 182 -1.61 -8.10 38.99
C LYS A 182 -0.99 -6.69 39.03
N SER A 183 -1.27 -5.91 40.08
CA SER A 183 -0.48 -4.74 40.49
C SER A 183 -0.04 -4.93 41.95
N PRO A 184 1.20 -4.52 42.34
CA PRO A 184 1.80 -4.95 43.61
C PRO A 184 1.08 -4.46 44.87
N PHE A 185 0.15 -3.50 44.78
CA PHE A 185 -0.22 -2.73 45.99
C PHE A 185 -1.62 -2.93 46.61
N PHE A 186 -2.61 -3.60 45.99
CA PHE A 186 -3.93 -3.79 46.67
C PHE A 186 -4.64 -5.09 46.26
N PHE A 187 -4.77 -6.06 47.17
CA PHE A 187 -5.33 -7.43 46.95
C PHE A 187 -6.81 -7.59 47.36
N SER A 188 -7.70 -8.09 46.49
CA SER A 188 -9.02 -8.69 46.83
C SER A 188 -9.79 -9.26 45.58
N PRO A 189 -10.01 -10.59 45.42
CA PRO A 189 -10.69 -11.30 44.27
C PRO A 189 -12.21 -11.51 44.49
N LYS A 190 -13.03 -12.05 43.52
CA LYS A 190 -14.20 -13.03 43.58
C LYS A 190 -14.86 -13.51 42.21
N THR A 191 -16.05 -14.16 42.24
CA THR A 191 -16.45 -15.37 41.46
C THR A 191 -16.94 -15.22 40.00
N LEU A 192 -17.91 -14.33 39.69
CA LEU A 192 -18.55 -14.30 38.35
C LEU A 192 -17.58 -13.86 37.25
N SER A 193 -16.74 -12.86 37.54
CA SER A 193 -15.70 -12.40 36.61
C SER A 193 -14.69 -13.52 36.28
N ASN A 194 -14.31 -14.33 37.27
CA ASN A 194 -13.42 -15.48 37.06
C ASN A 194 -14.09 -16.57 36.19
N LEU A 195 -15.39 -16.83 36.40
CA LEU A 195 -16.16 -17.73 35.53
C LEU A 195 -16.23 -17.21 34.09
N LEU A 196 -16.27 -15.89 33.91
CA LEU A 196 -16.29 -15.26 32.60
C LEU A 196 -14.91 -15.22 31.92
N ASP A 197 -13.82 -15.31 32.66
CA ASP A 197 -12.47 -15.44 32.11
C ASP A 197 -12.26 -16.82 31.46
N ASP A 198 -12.91 -17.88 31.97
CA ASP A 198 -12.93 -19.19 31.32
C ASP A 198 -14.00 -19.26 30.20
N PRO A 199 -13.65 -19.61 28.94
CA PRO A 199 -14.59 -19.58 27.83
C PRO A 199 -15.72 -20.61 27.95
N VAL A 200 -15.49 -21.76 28.60
CA VAL A 200 -16.49 -22.82 28.76
C VAL A 200 -17.50 -22.41 29.83
N CYS A 201 -17.00 -21.99 31.00
CA CYS A 201 -17.83 -21.53 32.11
C CYS A 201 -18.65 -20.29 31.72
N ALA A 202 -18.07 -19.37 30.96
CA ALA A 202 -18.79 -18.20 30.47
C ALA A 202 -19.98 -18.55 29.59
N SER A 203 -19.87 -19.59 28.74
CA SER A 203 -21.00 -20.03 27.92
C SER A 203 -22.14 -20.57 28.79
N GLU A 204 -21.83 -21.24 29.90
CA GLU A 204 -22.85 -21.75 30.83
C GLU A 204 -23.51 -20.60 31.62
N VAL A 205 -22.74 -19.56 31.95
CA VAL A 205 -23.25 -18.33 32.56
C VAL A 205 -24.23 -17.60 31.63
N THR A 206 -23.89 -17.41 30.35
CA THR A 206 -24.71 -16.64 29.40
C THR A 206 -25.93 -17.39 28.87
N LYS A 207 -25.92 -18.73 28.88
CA LYS A 207 -27.07 -19.58 28.55
C LYS A 207 -28.06 -19.76 29.70
N ASN A 208 -27.68 -19.39 30.91
CA ASN A 208 -28.53 -19.59 32.09
C ASN A 208 -29.76 -18.69 32.03
N GLN A 209 -30.96 -19.27 32.12
CA GLN A 209 -32.23 -18.54 32.05
C GLN A 209 -32.42 -17.52 33.19
N GLN A 210 -31.67 -17.66 34.29
CA GLN A 210 -31.75 -16.75 35.43
C GLN A 210 -30.79 -15.55 35.33
N PHE A 211 -29.93 -15.52 34.31
CA PHE A 211 -29.10 -14.34 34.06
C PHE A 211 -29.97 -13.17 33.60
N SER A 212 -29.77 -11.99 34.21
CA SER A 212 -30.51 -10.78 33.86
C SER A 212 -29.63 -9.54 33.97
N TRP A 213 -29.73 -8.63 32.99
CA TRP A 213 -28.99 -7.37 32.95
C TRP A 213 -29.36 -6.34 34.04
N PRO A 214 -30.61 -6.22 34.52
CA PRO A 214 -30.94 -5.20 35.51
C PRO A 214 -30.11 -5.26 36.80
N SER A 215 -29.69 -6.45 37.23
CA SER A 215 -28.89 -6.62 38.44
C SER A 215 -27.46 -6.05 38.34
N PRO A 216 -26.62 -6.47 37.38
CA PRO A 216 -25.29 -5.86 37.20
C PRO A 216 -25.40 -4.36 36.85
N LEU A 217 -26.41 -3.93 36.09
CA LEU A 217 -26.58 -2.53 35.72
C LEU A 217 -26.89 -1.64 36.94
N ALA A 218 -27.81 -2.07 37.82
CA ALA A 218 -28.12 -1.33 39.05
C ALA A 218 -26.90 -1.19 39.98
N LEU A 219 -26.03 -2.21 40.02
CA LEU A 219 -24.82 -2.20 40.86
C LEU A 219 -23.74 -1.22 40.35
N MET A 220 -23.79 -0.80 39.08
CA MET A 220 -22.90 0.26 38.55
C MET A 220 -23.14 1.62 39.21
N GLN A 221 -24.34 1.86 39.74
CA GLN A 221 -24.75 3.09 40.43
C GLN A 221 -24.73 2.92 41.97
N SER A 222 -24.10 1.86 42.48
CA SER A 222 -23.98 1.62 43.93
C SER A 222 -23.21 2.75 44.63
N LYS A 223 -23.53 3.05 45.89
CA LYS A 223 -22.78 4.02 46.71
C LYS A 223 -21.34 3.60 47.03
N TYR A 224 -20.96 2.35 46.74
CA TYR A 224 -19.64 1.80 47.03
C TYR A 224 -18.81 1.67 45.75
N LEU A 225 -17.72 2.45 45.65
CA LEU A 225 -16.82 2.46 44.48
C LEU A 225 -16.32 1.06 44.07
N ALA A 226 -15.99 0.21 45.04
CA ALA A 226 -15.52 -1.15 44.76
C ALA A 226 -16.59 -2.03 44.07
N ILE A 227 -17.87 -1.79 44.36
CA ILE A 227 -18.99 -2.48 43.71
C ILE A 227 -19.21 -1.92 42.30
N GLN A 228 -19.15 -0.59 42.13
CA GLN A 228 -19.25 0.06 40.81
C GLN A 228 -18.19 -0.49 39.85
N HIS A 229 -16.92 -0.52 40.27
CA HIS A 229 -15.81 -1.07 39.48
C HIS A 229 -16.05 -2.54 39.09
N ALA A 230 -16.52 -3.37 40.04
CA ALA A 230 -16.76 -4.78 39.79
C ALA A 230 -17.93 -4.99 38.81
N ALA A 231 -19.01 -4.23 38.96
CA ALA A 231 -20.16 -4.26 38.08
C ALA A 231 -19.78 -3.85 36.64
N LEU A 232 -19.11 -2.71 36.47
CA LEU A 232 -18.67 -2.21 35.16
C LEU A 232 -17.74 -3.20 34.45
N ARG A 233 -16.81 -3.83 35.17
CA ARG A 233 -15.92 -4.87 34.60
C ARG A 233 -16.67 -6.12 34.17
N THR A 234 -17.65 -6.55 34.96
CA THR A 234 -18.50 -7.70 34.61
C THR A 234 -19.29 -7.40 33.34
N VAL A 235 -19.87 -6.20 33.24
CA VAL A 235 -20.56 -5.75 32.02
C VAL A 235 -19.60 -5.73 30.84
N ASP A 236 -18.40 -5.15 30.99
CA ASP A 236 -17.35 -5.12 29.96
C ASP A 236 -16.96 -6.52 29.45
N GLN A 237 -16.72 -7.49 30.34
CA GLN A 237 -16.40 -8.87 29.98
C GLN A 237 -17.53 -9.59 29.24
N LEU A 238 -18.79 -9.28 29.56
CA LEU A 238 -19.94 -9.86 28.89
C LEU A 238 -20.08 -9.25 27.49
N ILE A 239 -20.11 -7.92 27.36
CA ILE A 239 -20.33 -7.26 26.07
C ILE A 239 -19.17 -7.47 25.08
N CYS A 240 -17.93 -7.68 25.56
CA CYS A 240 -16.78 -8.02 24.72
C CYS A 240 -16.90 -9.40 24.04
N ARG A 241 -17.89 -10.22 24.42
CA ARG A 241 -18.17 -11.50 23.74
C ARG A 241 -18.97 -11.26 22.46
N TYR A 242 -18.33 -10.67 21.47
CA TYR A 242 -18.96 -10.28 20.20
C TYR A 242 -19.62 -11.43 19.43
N LYS A 243 -19.16 -12.68 19.63
CA LYS A 243 -19.73 -13.88 19.00
C LYS A 243 -21.00 -14.40 19.70
N ASP A 244 -21.22 -14.02 20.96
CA ASP A 244 -22.40 -14.46 21.72
C ASP A 244 -23.61 -13.56 21.39
N GLN A 245 -24.35 -13.97 20.36
CA GLN A 245 -25.53 -13.25 19.88
C GLN A 245 -26.62 -13.09 20.94
N ASN A 246 -26.70 -13.99 21.93
CA ASN A 246 -27.69 -13.87 23.00
C ASN A 246 -27.35 -12.69 23.92
N VAL A 247 -26.09 -12.58 24.33
CA VAL A 247 -25.59 -11.48 25.15
C VAL A 247 -25.75 -10.14 24.42
N GLN A 248 -25.36 -10.07 23.15
CA GLN A 248 -25.49 -8.83 22.36
C GLN A 248 -26.96 -8.40 22.23
N LYS A 249 -27.87 -9.32 21.89
CA LYS A 249 -29.31 -9.03 21.74
C LYS A 249 -29.96 -8.61 23.06
N THR A 250 -29.66 -9.32 24.14
CA THR A 250 -30.26 -9.03 25.46
C THR A 250 -29.73 -7.73 26.05
N PHE A 251 -28.47 -7.36 25.81
CA PHE A 251 -27.94 -6.06 26.22
C PHE A 251 -28.55 -4.91 25.42
N ARG A 252 -28.75 -5.06 24.10
CA ARG A 252 -29.49 -4.10 23.26
C ARG A 252 -30.94 -3.90 23.71
N ALA A 253 -31.56 -4.91 24.30
CA ALA A 253 -32.91 -4.78 24.87
C ALA A 253 -32.93 -4.17 26.28
N SER A 254 -31.76 -3.91 26.88
CA SER A 254 -31.63 -3.38 28.25
C SER A 254 -31.40 -1.87 28.27
N THR A 255 -31.48 -1.26 29.45
CA THR A 255 -31.15 0.16 29.69
C THR A 255 -29.65 0.44 29.73
N GLY A 256 -28.79 -0.56 29.50
CA GLY A 256 -27.36 -0.48 29.84
C GLY A 256 -26.61 0.68 29.20
N VAL A 257 -26.90 1.03 27.94
CA VAL A 257 -26.28 2.22 27.31
C VAL A 257 -26.72 3.49 28.04
N LEU A 258 -28.02 3.66 28.31
CA LEU A 258 -28.55 4.83 29.00
C LEU A 258 -27.98 4.96 30.42
N ASP A 259 -27.93 3.86 31.17
CA ASP A 259 -27.36 3.81 32.52
C ASP A 259 -25.88 4.24 32.54
N LEU A 260 -25.11 3.86 31.52
CA LEU A 260 -23.71 4.29 31.36
C LEU A 260 -23.61 5.81 31.09
N CYS A 261 -24.48 6.35 30.24
CA CYS A 261 -24.47 7.78 29.93
C CYS A 261 -24.95 8.61 31.16
N ASP A 262 -25.89 8.10 31.97
CA ASP A 262 -26.31 8.71 33.25
C ASP A 262 -25.16 8.77 34.26
N ILE A 263 -24.32 7.74 34.33
CA ILE A 263 -23.12 7.73 35.18
C ILE A 263 -22.11 8.81 34.74
N LEU A 264 -21.95 9.03 33.43
CA LEU A 264 -21.05 10.07 32.89
C LEU A 264 -21.52 11.50 33.23
N GLU A 265 -22.82 11.72 33.30
CA GLU A 265 -23.40 13.03 33.64
C GLU A 265 -23.37 13.34 35.14
N SER A 266 -23.19 12.33 35.98
CA SER A 266 -23.06 12.52 37.43
C SER A 266 -21.61 12.78 37.85
N TYR A 267 -21.41 13.90 38.56
CA TYR A 267 -20.12 14.27 39.15
C TYR A 267 -19.67 13.30 40.25
N GLU A 268 -20.62 12.69 40.97
CA GLU A 268 -20.33 11.77 42.08
C GLU A 268 -19.64 10.48 41.61
N PHE A 269 -19.82 10.10 40.35
CA PHE A 269 -19.26 8.88 39.76
C PHE A 269 -18.00 9.12 38.93
N ARG A 270 -17.35 10.28 39.07
CA ARG A 270 -16.18 10.66 38.27
C ARG A 270 -15.03 9.64 38.31
N ASP A 271 -14.85 8.94 39.43
CA ASP A 271 -13.80 7.93 39.61
C ASP A 271 -13.95 6.72 38.65
N VAL A 272 -15.17 6.46 38.18
CA VAL A 272 -15.45 5.35 37.25
C VAL A 272 -15.64 5.78 35.80
N HIS A 273 -15.62 7.08 35.49
CA HIS A 273 -15.85 7.59 34.12
C HIS A 273 -14.92 6.96 33.09
N THR A 274 -13.64 6.78 33.41
CA THR A 274 -12.67 6.10 32.51
C THR A 274 -13.09 4.66 32.18
N LEU A 275 -13.62 3.92 33.16
CA LEU A 275 -14.11 2.56 32.94
C LEU A 275 -15.37 2.57 32.09
N VAL A 276 -16.31 3.47 32.36
CA VAL A 276 -17.56 3.62 31.60
C VAL A 276 -17.27 3.91 30.13
N LEU A 277 -16.38 4.86 29.84
CA LEU A 277 -15.95 5.16 28.47
C LEU A 277 -15.25 3.96 27.82
N GLY A 278 -14.46 3.20 28.59
CA GLY A 278 -13.88 1.93 28.14
C GLY A 278 -14.93 0.89 27.74
N VAL A 279 -15.97 0.72 28.55
CA VAL A 279 -17.11 -0.18 28.29
C VAL A 279 -17.84 0.25 27.01
N LEU A 280 -18.17 1.54 26.88
CA LEU A 280 -18.81 2.07 25.67
C LEU A 280 -17.94 1.88 24.42
N ARG A 281 -16.63 2.13 24.53
CA ARG A 281 -15.68 1.93 23.42
C ARG A 281 -15.66 0.47 22.96
N ASN A 282 -15.62 -0.47 23.89
CA ASN A 282 -15.62 -1.89 23.56
C ASN A 282 -16.98 -2.35 23.00
N TYR A 283 -18.08 -1.74 23.45
CA TYR A 283 -19.42 -2.07 22.98
C TYR A 283 -19.63 -1.74 21.50
N VAL A 284 -19.17 -0.55 21.07
CA VAL A 284 -19.34 -0.05 19.69
C VAL A 284 -18.44 -0.72 18.65
N GLU A 285 -17.71 -1.77 19.03
CA GLU A 285 -16.86 -2.57 18.11
C GLU A 285 -17.66 -3.16 16.94
N THR A 286 -18.92 -3.53 17.17
CA THR A 286 -19.77 -4.16 16.15
C THR A 286 -20.73 -3.16 15.52
N GLU A 287 -21.08 -3.41 14.27
CA GLU A 287 -21.95 -2.53 13.48
C GLU A 287 -23.37 -2.39 14.06
N GLU A 288 -23.95 -3.48 14.59
CA GLU A 288 -25.26 -3.46 15.25
C GLU A 288 -25.23 -2.66 16.56
N ASN A 289 -24.15 -2.78 17.34
CA ASN A 289 -24.03 -2.09 18.62
C ASN A 289 -23.76 -0.60 18.43
N ALA A 290 -22.94 -0.23 17.45
CA ALA A 290 -22.75 1.17 17.07
C ALA A 290 -24.09 1.83 16.68
N HIS A 291 -24.91 1.12 15.89
CA HIS A 291 -26.25 1.59 15.55
C HIS A 291 -27.18 1.69 16.78
N HIS A 292 -27.09 0.76 17.73
CA HIS A 292 -27.84 0.84 18.98
C HIS A 292 -27.45 2.06 19.84
N VAL A 293 -26.15 2.37 19.94
CA VAL A 293 -25.68 3.58 20.66
C VAL A 293 -26.22 4.86 20.02
N PHE A 294 -26.31 4.89 18.69
CA PHE A 294 -26.95 5.97 17.95
C PHE A 294 -28.44 6.09 18.27
N GLN A 295 -29.21 5.00 18.16
CA GLN A 295 -30.65 4.99 18.47
C GLN A 295 -30.95 5.40 19.92
N SER A 296 -30.04 5.08 20.85
CA SER A 296 -30.16 5.44 22.26
C SER A 296 -29.91 6.93 22.54
N GLY A 297 -29.52 7.73 21.53
CA GLY A 297 -29.18 9.15 21.71
C GLY A 297 -27.88 9.43 22.46
N CYS A 298 -27.06 8.41 22.75
CA CYS A 298 -25.87 8.60 23.59
C CYS A 298 -24.74 9.35 22.87
N ILE A 299 -24.70 9.40 21.53
CA ILE A 299 -23.68 10.17 20.80
C ILE A 299 -23.74 11.66 21.19
N LEU A 300 -24.93 12.26 21.24
CA LEU A 300 -25.10 13.66 21.63
C LEU A 300 -24.73 13.90 23.11
N ARG A 301 -25.00 12.91 23.98
CA ARG A 301 -24.58 12.96 25.39
C ARG A 301 -23.06 12.88 25.53
N LEU A 302 -22.39 12.03 24.74
CA LEU A 302 -20.92 11.96 24.69
C LEU A 302 -20.30 13.25 24.16
N LEU A 303 -20.95 13.91 23.20
CA LEU A 303 -20.53 15.23 22.73
C LEU A 303 -20.58 16.29 23.84
N ALA A 304 -21.73 16.42 24.51
CA ALA A 304 -21.87 17.33 25.65
C ALA A 304 -20.86 17.02 26.77
N TYR A 305 -20.62 15.73 27.03
CA TYR A 305 -19.60 15.29 27.97
C TYR A 305 -18.19 15.72 27.52
N LEU A 306 -17.83 15.57 26.25
CA LEU A 306 -16.50 15.93 25.73
C LEU A 306 -16.18 17.42 25.92
N GLU A 307 -17.17 18.29 25.81
CA GLU A 307 -17.01 19.73 26.04
C GLU A 307 -16.71 20.04 27.51
N MET A 308 -17.49 19.44 28.42
CA MET A 308 -17.44 19.68 29.87
C MET A 308 -16.39 18.85 30.62
N ALA A 309 -15.92 17.76 30.02
CA ALA A 309 -15.02 16.82 30.67
C ALA A 309 -13.63 17.42 30.95
N LEU A 310 -13.00 16.90 32.00
CA LEU A 310 -11.63 17.29 32.34
C LEU A 310 -10.65 16.84 31.25
N PRO A 311 -9.52 17.54 31.07
CA PRO A 311 -8.55 17.23 30.03
C PRO A 311 -8.10 15.76 29.97
N ALA A 312 -7.99 15.09 31.13
CA ALA A 312 -7.61 13.68 31.22
C ALA A 312 -8.69 12.69 30.71
N MET A 313 -9.96 13.09 30.66
CA MET A 313 -11.07 12.23 30.24
C MET A 313 -11.43 12.41 28.76
N LYS A 314 -11.08 13.56 28.17
CA LYS A 314 -11.36 13.86 26.76
C LYS A 314 -10.82 12.79 25.79
N PRO A 315 -9.58 12.28 25.93
CA PRO A 315 -9.10 11.21 25.06
C PRO A 315 -9.97 9.95 25.12
N CYS A 316 -10.37 9.53 26.33
CA CYS A 316 -11.21 8.35 26.50
C CYS A 316 -12.60 8.52 25.84
N CYS A 317 -13.16 9.73 25.88
CA CYS A 317 -14.44 10.02 25.23
C CYS A 317 -14.31 10.04 23.71
N LEU A 318 -13.30 10.75 23.18
CA LEU A 318 -13.05 10.79 21.75
C LEU A 318 -12.73 9.40 21.17
N ALA A 319 -12.07 8.53 21.94
CA ALA A 319 -11.80 7.15 21.55
C ALA A 319 -13.08 6.34 21.30
N VAL A 320 -14.18 6.59 22.02
CA VAL A 320 -15.48 5.94 21.76
C VAL A 320 -16.01 6.35 20.38
N LEU A 321 -16.04 7.66 20.11
CA LEU A 321 -16.51 8.20 18.84
C LEU A 321 -15.62 7.75 17.67
N THR A 322 -14.31 7.76 17.87
CA THR A 322 -13.32 7.27 16.90
C THR A 322 -13.56 5.80 16.63
N LYS A 323 -13.87 4.99 17.64
CA LYS A 323 -14.17 3.57 17.46
C LYS A 323 -15.43 3.33 16.62
N MET A 324 -16.47 4.15 16.80
CA MET A 324 -17.67 4.08 15.95
C MET A 324 -17.35 4.31 14.47
N SER A 325 -16.41 5.20 14.15
CA SER A 325 -16.04 5.53 12.76
C SER A 325 -15.49 4.35 11.93
N PHE A 326 -15.07 3.24 12.57
CA PHE A 326 -14.56 2.06 11.87
C PHE A 326 -15.65 1.28 11.11
N SER A 327 -16.92 1.38 11.54
CA SER A 327 -18.05 0.69 10.90
C SER A 327 -18.83 1.62 9.95
N ASN A 328 -19.55 1.08 8.97
CA ASN A 328 -20.35 1.89 8.05
C ASN A 328 -21.49 2.60 8.80
N ASN A 329 -22.34 1.84 9.52
CA ASN A 329 -23.43 2.42 10.31
C ASN A 329 -22.95 3.43 11.37
N GLY A 330 -21.75 3.20 11.95
CA GLY A 330 -21.17 4.14 12.89
C GLY A 330 -20.77 5.47 12.24
N ARG A 331 -20.26 5.46 11.00
CA ARG A 331 -19.99 6.71 10.25
C ARG A 331 -21.27 7.44 9.89
N ASP A 332 -22.30 6.71 9.47
CA ASP A 332 -23.61 7.30 9.15
C ASP A 332 -24.21 7.96 10.40
N ALA A 333 -24.19 7.26 11.53
CA ALA A 333 -24.64 7.79 12.82
C ALA A 333 -23.89 9.08 13.22
N LEU A 334 -22.55 9.07 13.16
CA LEU A 334 -21.74 10.25 13.49
C LEU A 334 -22.00 11.44 12.55
N TYR A 335 -22.28 11.17 11.28
CA TYR A 335 -22.63 12.19 10.29
C TYR A 335 -24.03 12.78 10.53
N GLU A 336 -25.02 11.93 10.82
CA GLU A 336 -26.40 12.33 11.10
C GLU A 336 -26.51 13.19 12.36
N THR A 337 -25.70 12.91 13.39
CA THR A 337 -25.65 13.73 14.62
C THR A 337 -24.74 14.97 14.51
N GLY A 338 -24.07 15.19 13.37
CA GLY A 338 -23.11 16.28 13.20
C GLY A 338 -21.83 16.13 14.03
N THR A 339 -21.58 14.95 14.59
CA THR A 339 -20.42 14.62 15.44
C THR A 339 -19.15 14.42 14.63
N ASP A 340 -19.27 14.15 13.34
CA ASP A 340 -18.15 13.97 12.43
C ASP A 340 -17.16 15.16 12.43
N LEU A 341 -17.66 16.39 12.52
CA LEU A 341 -16.82 17.60 12.57
C LEU A 341 -16.01 17.77 13.87
N VAL A 342 -16.36 17.05 14.94
CA VAL A 342 -15.60 17.11 16.19
C VAL A 342 -14.17 16.62 15.99
N PHE A 343 -13.95 15.63 15.12
CA PHE A 343 -12.59 15.19 14.80
C PHE A 343 -11.75 16.34 14.20
N CYS A 344 -12.33 17.17 13.32
CA CYS A 344 -11.65 18.33 12.75
C CYS A 344 -11.27 19.36 13.82
N HIS A 345 -12.20 19.64 14.75
CA HIS A 345 -11.95 20.58 15.85
C HIS A 345 -10.85 20.09 16.81
N GLN A 346 -10.76 18.78 17.04
CA GLN A 346 -9.74 18.19 17.92
C GLN A 346 -8.34 18.11 17.28
N LEU A 347 -8.19 18.30 15.96
CA LEU A 347 -6.87 18.41 15.31
C LEU A 347 -6.05 19.63 15.75
N LEU A 348 -6.69 20.61 16.39
CA LEU A 348 -6.04 21.80 16.93
C LEU A 348 -5.55 21.62 18.39
N SER A 349 -5.78 20.44 18.98
CA SER A 349 -5.40 20.13 20.35
C SER A 349 -3.89 19.93 20.51
N SER A 350 -3.34 20.27 21.66
CA SER A 350 -1.95 19.94 22.03
C SER A 350 -1.80 18.56 22.66
N ASN A 351 -2.91 17.89 22.97
CA ASN A 351 -2.89 16.55 23.57
C ASN A 351 -2.66 15.47 22.50
N VAL A 352 -1.56 14.75 22.64
CA VAL A 352 -1.10 13.69 21.74
C VAL A 352 -2.13 12.58 21.53
N GLU A 353 -2.86 12.16 22.57
CA GLU A 353 -3.87 11.11 22.46
C GLU A 353 -5.11 11.61 21.70
N LEU A 354 -5.55 12.85 21.97
CA LEU A 354 -6.64 13.47 21.24
C LEU A 354 -6.31 13.65 19.76
N LEU A 355 -5.08 14.09 19.44
CA LEU A 355 -4.63 14.25 18.06
C LEU A 355 -4.64 12.91 17.30
N ALA A 356 -4.20 11.83 17.95
CA ALA A 356 -4.16 10.50 17.35
C ALA A 356 -5.57 10.00 16.97
N ASP A 357 -6.50 10.08 17.93
CA ASP A 357 -7.89 9.68 17.73
C ASP A 357 -8.62 10.61 16.75
N ALA A 358 -8.38 11.91 16.81
CA ALA A 358 -8.91 12.88 15.86
C ALA A 358 -8.46 12.59 14.42
N ALA A 359 -7.16 12.40 14.20
CA ALA A 359 -6.62 12.09 12.88
C ALA A 359 -7.16 10.76 12.32
N MET A 360 -7.30 9.75 13.17
CA MET A 360 -7.92 8.47 12.80
C MET A 360 -9.41 8.64 12.48
N GLY A 361 -10.14 9.40 13.30
CA GLY A 361 -11.55 9.72 13.11
C GLY A 361 -11.79 10.40 11.77
N VAL A 362 -10.99 11.42 11.41
CA VAL A 362 -11.04 12.04 10.08
C VAL A 362 -10.75 11.02 8.97
N ALA A 363 -9.67 10.23 9.09
CA ALA A 363 -9.31 9.24 8.08
C ALA A 363 -10.41 8.18 7.84
N ASN A 364 -11.20 7.86 8.87
CA ASN A 364 -12.32 6.95 8.74
C ASN A 364 -13.57 7.64 8.20
N MET A 365 -13.95 8.81 8.74
CA MET A 365 -15.13 9.55 8.30
C MET A 365 -15.05 9.96 6.83
N THR A 366 -13.86 10.25 6.32
CA THR A 366 -13.65 10.59 4.90
C THR A 366 -13.99 9.47 3.92
N LYS A 367 -14.10 8.21 4.38
CA LYS A 367 -14.63 7.10 3.57
C LYS A 367 -16.13 7.25 3.27
N LEU A 368 -16.84 8.10 4.02
CA LEU A 368 -18.22 8.49 3.78
C LEU A 368 -18.26 9.82 3.02
N LEU A 369 -18.68 9.81 1.76
CA LEU A 369 -18.61 10.97 0.86
C LEU A 369 -19.31 12.23 1.43
N PRO A 370 -20.56 12.18 1.97
CA PRO A 370 -21.19 13.36 2.57
C PRO A 370 -20.38 13.98 3.71
N SER A 371 -19.75 13.16 4.56
CA SER A 371 -18.89 13.65 5.64
C SER A 371 -17.60 14.24 5.09
N ALA A 372 -16.97 13.60 4.09
CA ALA A 372 -15.77 14.13 3.44
C ALA A 372 -16.01 15.53 2.82
N VAL A 373 -17.17 15.73 2.17
CA VAL A 373 -17.58 17.04 1.63
C VAL A 373 -17.69 18.07 2.75
N ARG A 374 -18.45 17.75 3.81
CA ARG A 374 -18.64 18.63 4.97
C ARG A 374 -17.32 19.00 5.65
N MET A 375 -16.41 18.03 5.80
CA MET A 375 -15.07 18.22 6.35
C MET A 375 -14.21 19.12 5.47
N SER A 376 -14.34 19.02 4.14
CA SER A 376 -13.57 19.85 3.19
C SER A 376 -13.94 21.33 3.19
N ASP A 377 -15.07 21.69 3.82
CA ASP A 377 -15.46 23.09 4.05
C ASP A 377 -14.78 23.71 5.27
N THR A 378 -14.02 22.92 6.03
CA THR A 378 -13.16 23.39 7.12
C THR A 378 -11.70 23.51 6.68
N ASN A 379 -10.83 24.09 7.51
CA ASN A 379 -9.38 24.20 7.26
C ASN A 379 -8.62 22.88 7.50
N ILE A 380 -9.23 21.75 7.16
CA ILE A 380 -8.72 20.42 7.51
C ILE A 380 -7.39 20.10 6.82
N ILE A 381 -7.18 20.54 5.58
CA ILE A 381 -5.94 20.29 4.84
C ILE A 381 -4.76 21.01 5.51
N GLU A 382 -4.95 22.26 5.92
CA GLU A 382 -3.93 23.01 6.65
C GLU A 382 -3.62 22.38 8.00
N ALA A 383 -4.64 21.97 8.76
CA ALA A 383 -4.47 21.33 10.06
C ALA A 383 -3.70 20.00 9.95
N LEU A 384 -4.05 19.15 8.97
CA LEU A 384 -3.35 17.90 8.73
C LEU A 384 -1.90 18.13 8.27
N CYS A 385 -1.65 19.11 7.39
CA CYS A 385 -0.30 19.45 6.96
C CYS A 385 0.55 20.05 8.09
N ALA A 386 -0.05 20.83 9.00
CA ALA A 386 0.64 21.35 10.18
C ALA A 386 1.13 20.21 11.09
N ILE A 387 0.30 19.19 11.30
CA ILE A 387 0.67 17.98 12.05
C ILE A 387 1.80 17.20 11.35
N LEU A 388 1.79 17.11 10.02
CA LEU A 388 2.87 16.46 9.27
C LEU A 388 4.20 17.21 9.39
N GLY A 389 4.14 18.53 9.41
CA GLY A 389 5.30 19.42 9.55
C GLY A 389 5.85 19.56 10.98
N ASP A 390 5.10 19.12 12.00
CA ASP A 390 5.54 19.18 13.39
C ASP A 390 6.52 18.05 13.71
N ASP A 391 7.81 18.38 13.78
CA ASP A 391 8.88 17.42 14.07
C ASP A 391 8.76 16.73 15.44
N ALA A 392 7.98 17.27 16.40
CA ALA A 392 7.71 16.64 17.70
C ALA A 392 6.59 15.58 17.64
N ALA A 393 5.71 15.64 16.64
CA ALA A 393 4.60 14.69 16.52
C ALA A 393 5.09 13.29 16.14
N VAL A 394 4.54 12.25 16.78
CA VAL A 394 4.97 10.86 16.56
C VAL A 394 4.40 10.29 15.26
N TRP A 395 5.23 9.56 14.51
CA TRP A 395 4.85 8.99 13.22
C TRP A 395 3.72 7.96 13.29
N PHE A 396 3.81 6.97 14.18
CA PHE A 396 3.01 5.74 14.12
C PHE A 396 1.50 5.93 14.32
N TYR A 397 1.08 6.96 15.07
CA TYR A 397 -0.33 7.14 15.43
C TYR A 397 -0.86 8.56 15.22
N ILE A 398 0.00 9.58 15.07
CA ILE A 398 -0.44 10.93 14.70
C ILE A 398 -0.20 11.15 13.21
N ARG A 399 1.08 11.32 12.80
CA ARG A 399 1.37 11.78 11.43
C ARG A 399 0.91 10.80 10.35
N ILE A 400 1.04 9.49 10.57
CA ILE A 400 0.57 8.51 9.57
C ILE A 400 -0.95 8.52 9.42
N ASN A 401 -1.70 8.77 10.50
CA ASN A 401 -3.15 8.88 10.44
C ASN A 401 -3.57 10.18 9.75
N SER A 402 -2.85 11.28 10.01
CA SER A 402 -3.06 12.53 9.27
C SER A 402 -2.78 12.38 7.78
N LEU A 403 -1.72 11.64 7.42
CA LEU A 403 -1.40 11.35 6.03
C LEU A 403 -2.44 10.44 5.36
N ARG A 404 -3.01 9.47 6.09
CA ARG A 404 -4.13 8.63 5.62
C ARG A 404 -5.38 9.46 5.35
N ALA A 405 -5.70 10.39 6.25
CA ALA A 405 -6.80 11.33 6.05
C ALA A 405 -6.59 12.20 4.81
N LEU A 406 -5.39 12.76 4.61
CA LEU A 406 -5.07 13.51 3.39
C LEU A 406 -5.18 12.67 2.13
N ALA A 407 -4.66 11.44 2.15
CA ALA A 407 -4.73 10.55 1.01
C ALA A 407 -6.17 10.26 0.60
N GLU A 408 -7.04 9.98 1.57
CA GLU A 408 -8.45 9.70 1.30
C GLU A 408 -9.19 10.95 0.83
N LEU A 409 -9.03 12.10 1.50
CA LEU A 409 -9.62 13.37 1.08
C LEU A 409 -9.25 13.74 -0.36
N CYS A 410 -7.97 13.63 -0.71
CA CYS A 410 -7.48 13.96 -2.06
C CYS A 410 -7.84 12.90 -3.10
N ARG A 411 -8.36 11.73 -2.71
CA ARG A 411 -8.84 10.71 -3.64
C ARG A 411 -10.23 11.03 -4.19
N ILE A 412 -11.08 11.63 -3.36
CA ILE A 412 -12.51 11.82 -3.63
C ILE A 412 -12.94 13.28 -3.74
N ILE A 413 -12.26 14.22 -3.07
CA ILE A 413 -12.68 15.63 -2.99
C ILE A 413 -11.74 16.54 -3.79
N PRO A 414 -12.20 17.13 -4.92
CA PRO A 414 -11.40 18.04 -5.73
C PRO A 414 -10.91 19.29 -4.98
N LYS A 415 -11.76 19.86 -4.11
CA LYS A 415 -11.44 21.04 -3.29
C LYS A 415 -10.26 20.77 -2.35
N ALA A 416 -10.23 19.60 -1.71
CA ALA A 416 -9.13 19.17 -0.86
C ALA A 416 -7.81 19.00 -1.65
N ALA A 417 -7.89 18.38 -2.83
CA ALA A 417 -6.75 18.22 -3.72
C ALA A 417 -6.19 19.57 -4.20
N PHE A 418 -7.04 20.57 -4.45
CA PHE A 418 -6.63 21.92 -4.80
C PHE A 418 -5.91 22.63 -3.63
N SER A 419 -6.47 22.59 -2.42
CA SER A 419 -5.83 23.18 -1.24
C SER A 419 -4.51 22.50 -0.85
N LEU A 420 -4.33 21.22 -1.16
CA LEU A 420 -3.09 20.50 -0.85
C LEU A 420 -1.92 20.85 -1.79
N VAL A 421 -2.20 21.29 -3.02
CA VAL A 421 -1.14 21.67 -3.98
C VAL A 421 -0.66 23.11 -3.79
N GLU A 422 -1.23 23.86 -2.86
CA GLU A 422 -0.73 25.18 -2.49
C GLU A 422 0.72 25.09 -1.96
N PRO A 423 1.57 26.13 -2.15
CA PRO A 423 3.01 26.01 -1.88
C PRO A 423 3.36 25.55 -0.46
N LYS A 424 2.64 26.04 0.56
CA LYS A 424 2.90 25.72 1.97
C LYS A 424 2.49 24.28 2.32
N THR A 425 1.28 23.88 1.92
CA THR A 425 0.72 22.54 2.22
C THR A 425 1.43 21.46 1.42
N PHE A 426 1.74 21.72 0.15
CA PHE A 426 2.48 20.79 -0.70
C PHE A 426 3.92 20.59 -0.22
N ALA A 427 4.57 21.65 0.27
CA ALA A 427 5.90 21.53 0.87
C ALA A 427 5.92 20.60 2.09
N ALA A 428 4.89 20.64 2.95
CA ALA A 428 4.78 19.73 4.09
C ALA A 428 4.71 18.26 3.65
N LEU A 429 3.93 17.96 2.60
CA LEU A 429 3.84 16.62 2.02
C LEU A 429 5.16 16.17 1.37
N ARG A 430 5.81 17.04 0.58
CA ARG A 430 7.12 16.79 -0.05
C ARG A 430 8.22 16.54 0.98
N ASN A 431 8.19 17.23 2.11
CA ASN A 431 9.18 17.08 3.17
C ASN A 431 9.27 15.65 3.72
N ILE A 432 8.20 14.85 3.61
CA ILE A 432 8.19 13.42 3.99
C ILE A 432 9.21 12.64 3.17
N ASN A 433 9.26 12.90 1.85
CA ASN A 433 10.21 12.27 0.94
C ASN A 433 11.55 13.00 0.92
N LYS A 434 11.62 14.32 1.16
CA LYS A 434 12.91 15.01 1.27
C LYS A 434 13.70 14.55 2.51
N LYS A 435 13.05 14.39 3.66
CA LYS A 435 13.64 13.91 4.92
C LYS A 435 13.57 12.39 5.08
N PHE A 436 13.71 11.62 3.98
CA PHE A 436 13.45 10.16 3.96
C PHE A 436 14.24 9.31 4.98
N LYS A 437 15.34 9.84 5.54
CA LYS A 437 16.12 9.15 6.58
C LYS A 437 15.41 9.13 7.92
N ASP A 438 14.60 10.15 8.19
CA ASP A 438 13.87 10.35 9.46
C ASP A 438 12.39 9.95 9.34
N THR A 439 11.95 9.51 8.16
CA THR A 439 10.55 9.15 7.89
C THR A 439 10.39 7.65 7.63
N PRO A 440 9.40 6.98 8.25
CA PRO A 440 9.11 5.57 7.98
C PRO A 440 8.79 5.31 6.51
N ILE A 441 9.16 4.12 6.01
CA ILE A 441 8.93 3.76 4.61
C ILE A 441 7.43 3.75 4.25
N GLU A 442 6.57 3.38 5.19
CA GLU A 442 5.11 3.42 5.02
C GLU A 442 4.61 4.84 4.79
N ALA A 443 5.18 5.83 5.47
CA ALA A 443 4.83 7.24 5.27
C ALA A 443 5.32 7.76 3.91
N GLN A 444 6.52 7.36 3.48
CA GLN A 444 7.05 7.71 2.16
C GLN A 444 6.15 7.18 1.04
N ARG A 445 5.76 5.90 1.13
CA ARG A 445 4.83 5.26 0.17
C ARG A 445 3.48 5.94 0.16
N LEU A 446 2.92 6.24 1.34
CA LEU A 446 1.62 6.89 1.43
C LEU A 446 1.68 8.32 0.89
N ALA A 447 2.78 9.07 1.07
CA ALA A 447 2.97 10.37 0.46
C ALA A 447 2.98 10.30 -1.08
N VAL A 448 3.63 9.27 -1.66
CA VAL A 448 3.57 9.03 -3.11
C VAL A 448 2.16 8.64 -3.55
N GLN A 449 1.41 7.89 -2.74
CA GLN A 449 0.00 7.63 -3.01
C GLN A 449 -0.82 8.92 -3.08
N VAL A 450 -0.53 9.91 -2.22
CA VAL A 450 -1.17 11.23 -2.31
C VAL A 450 -0.84 11.90 -3.65
N TYR A 451 0.42 11.86 -4.10
CA TYR A 451 0.77 12.40 -5.44
C TYR A 451 -0.05 11.75 -6.54
N ILE A 452 -0.19 10.42 -6.52
CA ILE A 452 -1.01 9.67 -7.49
C ILE A 452 -2.47 10.11 -7.44
N ASN A 453 -3.04 10.29 -6.24
CA ASN A 453 -4.43 10.73 -6.09
C ASN A 453 -4.65 12.13 -6.66
N LEU A 454 -3.67 13.03 -6.53
CA LEU A 454 -3.72 14.39 -7.08
C LEU A 454 -3.72 14.41 -8.63
N LEU A 455 -3.20 13.36 -9.30
CA LEU A 455 -3.20 13.26 -10.76
C LEU A 455 -4.59 13.09 -11.37
N ASN A 456 -5.59 12.71 -10.56
CA ASN A 456 -6.99 12.64 -11.01
C ASN A 456 -7.56 14.04 -11.34
N TYR A 457 -6.89 15.12 -10.93
CA TYR A 457 -7.32 16.49 -11.14
C TYR A 457 -6.31 17.27 -11.98
N HIS A 458 -6.74 17.74 -13.14
CA HIS A 458 -5.87 18.46 -14.09
C HIS A 458 -5.27 19.75 -13.50
N VAL A 459 -6.02 20.49 -12.68
CA VAL A 459 -5.53 21.72 -12.01
C VAL A 459 -4.41 21.39 -11.01
N SER A 460 -4.63 20.37 -10.17
CA SER A 460 -3.62 19.90 -9.21
C SER A 460 -2.38 19.35 -9.92
N THR A 461 -2.56 18.61 -11.00
CA THR A 461 -1.47 18.09 -11.84
C THR A 461 -0.59 19.22 -12.35
N LYS A 462 -1.16 20.28 -12.92
CA LYS A 462 -0.41 21.45 -13.37
C LYS A 462 0.31 22.18 -12.24
N ALA A 463 -0.32 22.32 -11.08
CA ALA A 463 0.28 23.00 -9.92
C ALA A 463 1.47 22.23 -9.32
N MET A 464 1.46 20.89 -9.36
CA MET A 464 2.57 20.07 -8.89
C MET A 464 3.81 20.15 -9.79
N LEU A 465 3.63 20.43 -11.08
CA LEU A 465 4.70 20.38 -12.08
C LEU A 465 5.69 21.53 -11.90
N ASN A 466 6.86 21.20 -11.36
CA ASN A 466 8.03 22.06 -11.31
C ASN A 466 9.30 21.20 -11.35
N GLY A 467 10.42 21.79 -11.78
CA GLY A 467 11.69 21.07 -11.90
C GLY A 467 12.18 20.43 -10.59
N ASP A 468 11.93 21.06 -9.45
CA ASP A 468 12.34 20.54 -8.14
C ASP A 468 11.55 19.29 -7.74
N PHE A 469 10.26 19.24 -8.06
CA PHE A 469 9.40 18.09 -7.80
C PHE A 469 9.75 16.93 -8.72
N MET A 470 10.04 17.21 -9.99
CA MET A 470 10.54 16.19 -10.93
C MET A 470 11.85 15.58 -10.43
N GLN A 471 12.82 16.39 -10.02
CA GLN A 471 14.06 15.90 -9.43
C GLN A 471 13.83 15.07 -8.16
N GLU A 472 12.88 15.47 -7.32
CA GLU A 472 12.52 14.72 -6.11
C GLU A 472 11.99 13.32 -6.43
N LEU A 473 11.08 13.19 -7.42
CA LEU A 473 10.57 11.89 -7.87
C LEU A 473 11.69 11.02 -8.46
N LEU A 474 12.60 11.59 -9.25
CA LEU A 474 13.77 10.87 -9.77
C LEU A 474 14.70 10.40 -8.64
N ASN A 475 14.91 11.21 -7.60
CA ASN A 475 15.68 10.81 -6.43
C ASN A 475 15.01 9.66 -5.64
N ILE A 476 13.67 9.59 -5.63
CA ILE A 476 12.96 8.45 -5.04
C ILE A 476 13.23 7.15 -5.82
N LEU A 477 13.32 7.21 -7.16
CA LEU A 477 13.64 6.03 -7.98
C LEU A 477 15.04 5.47 -7.71
N GLN A 478 15.95 6.24 -7.14
CA GLN A 478 17.29 5.79 -6.75
C GLN A 478 17.33 5.10 -5.37
N ARG A 479 16.21 5.05 -4.62
CA ARG A 479 16.14 4.40 -3.31
C ARG A 479 16.22 2.88 -3.41
N ILE A 480 16.24 2.18 -2.27
CA ILE A 480 16.32 0.71 -2.25
C ILE A 480 14.92 0.07 -2.36
N ASP A 481 13.88 0.74 -1.85
CA ASP A 481 12.54 0.16 -1.74
C ASP A 481 11.82 0.02 -3.09
N ILE A 482 11.59 -1.22 -3.54
CA ILE A 482 11.00 -1.51 -4.85
C ILE A 482 9.55 -1.03 -4.95
N CYS A 483 8.74 -1.23 -3.91
CA CYS A 483 7.34 -0.80 -3.92
C CYS A 483 7.22 0.72 -4.07
N LEU A 484 8.05 1.49 -3.35
CA LEU A 484 8.12 2.94 -3.48
C LEU A 484 8.50 3.34 -4.92
N LYS A 485 9.50 2.69 -5.53
CA LYS A 485 9.86 2.94 -6.94
C LYS A 485 8.69 2.72 -7.89
N ILE A 486 7.96 1.61 -7.75
CA ILE A 486 6.80 1.30 -8.59
C ILE A 486 5.75 2.41 -8.47
N MET A 487 5.42 2.82 -7.25
CA MET A 487 4.46 3.92 -7.02
C MET A 487 4.95 5.23 -7.64
N THR A 488 6.24 5.54 -7.52
CA THR A 488 6.84 6.73 -8.12
C THR A 488 6.82 6.67 -9.65
N CYS A 489 7.05 5.51 -10.27
CA CYS A 489 6.87 5.34 -11.72
C CYS A 489 5.42 5.60 -12.14
N THR A 490 4.43 5.13 -11.36
CA THR A 490 3.02 5.43 -11.62
C THR A 490 2.75 6.93 -11.54
N ALA A 491 3.28 7.61 -10.52
CA ALA A 491 3.14 9.06 -10.38
C ALA A 491 3.77 9.82 -11.56
N LEU A 492 5.01 9.48 -11.93
CA LEU A 492 5.70 10.06 -13.08
C LEU A 492 4.94 9.81 -14.38
N THR A 493 4.47 8.58 -14.62
CA THR A 493 3.72 8.21 -15.83
C THR A 493 2.46 9.06 -15.97
N GLY A 494 1.72 9.30 -14.87
CA GLY A 494 0.53 10.15 -14.91
C GLY A 494 0.85 11.64 -15.13
N LEU A 495 2.05 12.11 -14.75
CA LEU A 495 2.51 13.47 -15.07
C LEU A 495 2.84 13.65 -16.56
N MET A 496 3.31 12.59 -17.24
CA MET A 496 3.71 12.63 -18.66
C MET A 496 2.57 12.94 -19.63
N VAL A 497 1.32 13.01 -19.16
CA VAL A 497 0.18 13.51 -19.97
C VAL A 497 0.41 14.97 -20.40
N ASN A 498 1.22 15.73 -19.66
CA ASN A 498 1.59 17.10 -20.00
C ASN A 498 2.97 17.14 -20.66
N ASP A 499 3.09 17.74 -21.84
CA ASP A 499 4.35 17.82 -22.59
C ASP A 499 5.46 18.54 -21.82
N MET A 500 5.11 19.57 -21.04
CA MET A 500 6.06 20.24 -20.14
C MET A 500 6.69 19.27 -19.12
N ALA A 501 5.97 18.23 -18.71
CA ALA A 501 6.52 17.21 -17.82
C ALA A 501 7.59 16.36 -18.52
N LYS A 502 7.43 16.06 -19.81
CA LYS A 502 8.42 15.32 -20.60
C LYS A 502 9.70 16.13 -20.81
N GLU A 503 9.56 17.42 -21.10
CA GLU A 503 10.68 18.35 -21.19
C GLU A 503 11.44 18.43 -19.85
N LEU A 504 10.73 18.64 -18.74
CA LEU A 504 11.34 18.67 -17.40
C LEU A 504 11.99 17.33 -17.02
N PHE A 505 11.42 16.21 -17.45
CA PHE A 505 11.98 14.87 -17.22
C PHE A 505 13.33 14.73 -17.92
N THR A 506 13.41 15.13 -19.19
CA THR A 506 14.64 15.11 -20.00
C THR A 506 15.69 16.08 -19.43
N GLN A 507 15.28 17.30 -19.08
CA GLN A 507 16.15 18.32 -18.47
C GLN A 507 16.76 17.89 -17.13
N ARG A 508 16.11 16.97 -16.41
CA ARG A 508 16.56 16.42 -15.12
C ARG A 508 17.22 15.04 -15.24
N GLU A 509 17.61 14.65 -16.46
CA GLU A 509 18.30 13.38 -16.76
C GLU A 509 17.50 12.14 -16.31
N GLY A 510 16.17 12.19 -16.46
CA GLY A 510 15.28 11.10 -16.05
C GLY A 510 15.57 9.76 -16.74
N GLU A 511 16.01 9.80 -17.99
CA GLU A 511 16.38 8.64 -18.81
C GLU A 511 17.52 7.85 -18.17
N SER A 512 18.50 8.54 -17.57
CA SER A 512 19.63 7.94 -16.85
C SER A 512 19.15 7.15 -15.63
N VAL A 513 18.20 7.74 -14.88
CA VAL A 513 17.60 7.09 -13.71
C VAL A 513 16.76 5.88 -14.12
N VAL A 514 16.01 5.96 -15.21
CA VAL A 514 15.25 4.81 -15.73
C VAL A 514 16.18 3.71 -16.22
N ALA A 515 17.19 4.04 -17.02
CA ALA A 515 18.15 3.09 -17.58
C ALA A 515 18.88 2.30 -16.47
N SER A 516 19.36 2.98 -15.43
CA SER A 516 20.01 2.32 -14.29
C SER A 516 19.07 1.36 -13.56
N ASN A 517 17.79 1.72 -13.39
CA ASN A 517 16.81 0.89 -12.70
C ASN A 517 16.29 -0.30 -13.52
N LEU A 518 16.36 -0.27 -14.86
CA LEU A 518 15.99 -1.40 -15.73
C LEU A 518 16.84 -2.66 -15.48
N SER A 519 18.06 -2.47 -14.99
CA SER A 519 18.96 -3.57 -14.62
C SER A 519 18.41 -4.42 -13.47
N ILE A 520 17.60 -3.84 -12.57
CA ILE A 520 17.05 -4.53 -11.39
C ILE A 520 16.06 -5.62 -11.83
N GLU A 521 16.31 -6.86 -11.41
CA GLU A 521 15.49 -8.03 -11.73
C GLU A 521 14.23 -8.11 -10.87
N HIS A 522 13.27 -7.21 -11.13
CA HIS A 522 11.95 -7.26 -10.51
C HIS A 522 10.87 -6.98 -11.56
N VAL A 523 10.00 -7.97 -11.81
CA VAL A 523 8.98 -7.94 -12.87
C VAL A 523 8.09 -6.70 -12.74
N GLY A 524 7.53 -6.45 -11.56
CA GLY A 524 6.64 -5.31 -11.34
C GLY A 524 7.31 -3.95 -11.52
N LEU A 525 8.62 -3.86 -11.24
CA LEU A 525 9.37 -2.60 -11.40
C LEU A 525 9.70 -2.36 -12.87
N ARG A 526 10.17 -3.39 -13.58
CA ARG A 526 10.42 -3.33 -15.03
C ARG A 526 9.14 -2.97 -15.79
N THR A 527 8.00 -3.55 -15.42
CA THR A 527 6.69 -3.15 -16.00
C THR A 527 6.42 -1.66 -15.79
N ALA A 528 6.57 -1.15 -14.57
CA ALA A 528 6.34 0.26 -14.25
C ALA A 528 7.31 1.20 -15.00
N LEU A 529 8.59 0.84 -15.10
CA LEU A 529 9.59 1.60 -15.85
C LEU A 529 9.29 1.60 -17.36
N CYS A 530 8.90 0.46 -17.93
CA CYS A 530 8.50 0.36 -19.33
C CYS A 530 7.25 1.20 -19.65
N MET A 531 6.28 1.25 -18.74
CA MET A 531 5.13 2.15 -18.86
C MET A 531 5.55 3.62 -18.82
N LEU A 532 6.48 3.97 -17.95
CA LEU A 532 7.05 5.33 -17.88
C LEU A 532 7.76 5.69 -19.19
N ILE A 533 8.63 4.82 -19.72
CA ILE A 533 9.29 5.01 -21.03
C ILE A 533 8.25 5.27 -22.11
N THR A 534 7.23 4.42 -22.18
CA THR A 534 6.17 4.54 -23.20
C THR A 534 5.46 5.89 -23.16
N ALA A 535 5.34 6.49 -21.98
CA ALA A 535 4.68 7.78 -21.79
C ALA A 535 5.64 8.99 -21.90
N SER A 536 6.93 8.83 -21.56
CA SER A 536 7.86 9.94 -21.38
C SER A 536 8.76 10.23 -22.57
N VAL A 537 8.98 9.26 -23.47
CA VAL A 537 9.97 9.40 -24.55
C VAL A 537 9.64 10.60 -25.46
N THR A 538 10.66 11.41 -25.68
CA THR A 538 10.73 12.49 -26.67
C THR A 538 11.85 12.16 -27.68
N ASP A 539 12.01 12.97 -28.72
CA ASP A 539 13.11 12.78 -29.69
C ASP A 539 14.48 12.86 -28.97
N GLU A 540 14.70 13.89 -28.16
CA GLU A 540 15.90 14.02 -27.32
C GLU A 540 16.07 12.86 -26.33
N GLY A 541 14.97 12.42 -25.70
CA GLY A 541 14.99 11.30 -24.76
C GLY A 541 15.35 9.97 -25.42
N ALA A 542 14.94 9.76 -26.68
CA ALA A 542 15.29 8.56 -27.43
C ALA A 542 16.80 8.49 -27.75
N ASP A 543 17.40 9.63 -28.10
CA ASP A 543 18.85 9.76 -28.27
C ASP A 543 19.58 9.47 -26.94
N MET A 544 19.10 10.02 -25.83
CA MET A 544 19.65 9.76 -24.49
C MET A 544 19.59 8.26 -24.13
N TYR A 545 18.47 7.58 -24.38
CA TYR A 545 18.37 6.13 -24.15
C TYR A 545 19.33 5.31 -25.02
N LEU A 546 19.65 5.79 -26.23
CA LEU A 546 20.66 5.17 -27.08
C LEU A 546 22.07 5.38 -26.51
N GLU A 547 22.42 6.61 -26.15
CA GLU A 547 23.72 6.97 -25.56
C GLU A 547 24.03 6.18 -24.28
N LEU A 548 23.02 6.03 -23.42
CA LEU A 548 23.12 5.26 -22.17
C LEU A 548 23.21 3.74 -22.41
N GLY A 549 23.00 3.28 -23.65
CA GLY A 549 22.98 1.85 -24.00
C GLY A 549 21.73 1.11 -23.51
N ALA A 550 20.69 1.82 -23.08
CA ALA A 550 19.47 1.22 -22.56
C ALA A 550 18.71 0.42 -23.65
N ILE A 551 18.62 0.99 -24.86
CA ILE A 551 18.00 0.32 -26.02
C ILE A 551 18.70 -1.01 -26.31
N HIS A 552 20.04 -1.00 -26.30
CA HIS A 552 20.84 -2.19 -26.56
C HIS A 552 20.55 -3.29 -25.52
N TYR A 553 20.60 -2.92 -24.23
CA TYR A 553 20.26 -3.83 -23.13
C TYR A 553 18.84 -4.41 -23.27
N MET A 554 17.86 -3.57 -23.61
CA MET A 554 16.46 -4.00 -23.77
C MET A 554 16.27 -4.97 -24.95
N VAL A 555 16.96 -4.74 -26.06
CA VAL A 555 16.90 -5.61 -27.25
C VAL A 555 17.59 -6.95 -27.00
N GLU A 556 18.75 -6.95 -26.35
CA GLU A 556 19.53 -8.16 -26.07
C GLU A 556 18.88 -9.07 -25.02
N ASN A 557 18.20 -8.49 -24.03
CA ASN A 557 17.53 -9.25 -22.97
C ASN A 557 16.21 -9.89 -23.47
N ARG A 558 16.35 -10.96 -24.27
CA ARG A 558 15.23 -11.70 -24.86
C ARG A 558 14.31 -12.35 -23.83
N GLN A 559 14.84 -12.74 -22.67
CA GLN A 559 14.04 -13.37 -21.62
C GLN A 559 13.04 -12.38 -21.00
N ALA A 560 13.44 -11.12 -20.82
CA ALA A 560 12.56 -10.08 -20.28
C ALA A 560 11.29 -9.88 -21.14
N ARG A 561 11.37 -10.10 -22.45
CA ARG A 561 10.22 -10.00 -23.38
C ARG A 561 9.08 -10.97 -23.07
N TYR A 562 9.39 -12.16 -22.55
CA TYR A 562 8.39 -13.16 -22.22
C TYR A 562 7.80 -12.97 -20.82
N VAL A 563 8.49 -12.23 -19.95
CA VAL A 563 8.11 -12.04 -18.54
C VAL A 563 7.42 -10.69 -18.32
N VAL A 564 7.85 -9.64 -19.00
CA VAL A 564 7.37 -8.27 -18.85
C VAL A 564 6.59 -7.87 -20.10
N GLY A 565 5.26 -7.91 -20.05
CA GLY A 565 4.41 -7.59 -21.22
C GLY A 565 4.58 -6.17 -21.76
N ALA A 566 4.99 -5.21 -20.93
CA ALA A 566 5.25 -3.83 -21.32
C ALA A 566 6.63 -3.62 -22.00
N TRP A 567 7.48 -4.66 -22.08
CA TRP A 567 8.85 -4.54 -22.57
C TRP A 567 8.93 -4.16 -24.05
N GLU A 568 8.21 -4.88 -24.91
CA GLU A 568 8.20 -4.61 -26.36
C GLU A 568 7.52 -3.26 -26.70
N PRO A 569 6.37 -2.88 -26.08
CA PRO A 569 5.80 -1.54 -26.24
C PRO A 569 6.78 -0.41 -25.89
N ALA A 570 7.59 -0.58 -24.84
CA ALA A 570 8.57 0.43 -24.44
C ALA A 570 9.72 0.56 -25.45
N ILE A 571 10.22 -0.56 -25.99
CA ILE A 571 11.22 -0.55 -27.06
C ILE A 571 10.64 0.15 -28.30
N GLU A 572 9.41 -0.19 -28.68
CA GLU A 572 8.75 0.40 -29.83
C GLU A 572 8.48 1.91 -29.65
N ALA A 573 8.16 2.35 -28.43
CA ALA A 573 8.02 3.77 -28.12
C ALA A 573 9.33 4.53 -28.35
N ILE A 574 10.47 3.99 -27.91
CA ILE A 574 11.78 4.59 -28.19
C ILE A 574 12.07 4.58 -29.70
N PHE A 575 11.79 3.48 -30.39
CA PHE A 575 12.03 3.33 -31.82
C PHE A 575 11.23 4.27 -32.70
N ARG A 576 10.01 4.65 -32.30
CA ARG A 576 9.22 5.67 -33.01
C ARG A 576 9.90 7.03 -33.05
N HIS A 577 10.63 7.38 -31.99
CA HIS A 577 11.39 8.62 -31.88
C HIS A 577 12.83 8.49 -32.38
N HIS A 578 13.30 7.26 -32.68
CA HIS A 578 14.64 7.02 -33.20
C HIS A 578 14.66 5.93 -34.30
N PRO A 579 14.15 6.24 -35.52
CA PRO A 579 14.03 5.28 -36.62
C PRO A 579 15.39 4.67 -37.04
N SER A 580 16.49 5.41 -36.93
CA SER A 580 17.85 4.88 -37.21
C SER A 580 18.20 3.67 -36.34
N ALA A 581 17.88 3.74 -35.04
CA ALA A 581 18.10 2.66 -34.09
C ALA A 581 17.14 1.50 -34.35
N LYS A 582 15.89 1.79 -34.70
CA LYS A 582 14.90 0.76 -35.11
C LYS A 582 15.43 -0.05 -36.29
N LEU A 583 15.87 0.61 -37.36
CA LEU A 583 16.44 -0.06 -38.53
C LEU A 583 17.69 -0.87 -38.15
N ALA A 584 18.55 -0.34 -37.28
CA ALA A 584 19.76 -1.02 -36.86
C ALA A 584 19.51 -2.27 -36.01
N TYR A 585 18.51 -2.28 -35.13
CA TYR A 585 18.24 -3.42 -34.24
C TYR A 585 17.20 -4.41 -34.77
N THR A 586 16.35 -4.00 -35.71
CA THR A 586 15.30 -4.86 -36.28
C THR A 586 15.53 -5.22 -37.75
N GLY A 587 16.41 -4.47 -38.44
CA GLY A 587 16.64 -4.61 -39.88
C GLY A 587 15.46 -4.15 -40.74
N ARG A 588 14.45 -3.48 -40.14
CA ARG A 588 13.27 -3.01 -40.85
C ARG A 588 12.74 -1.67 -40.31
N LEU A 589 12.13 -0.90 -41.20
CA LEU A 589 11.20 0.18 -40.91
C LEU A 589 9.88 -0.16 -41.58
N ASP A 590 8.79 -0.12 -40.83
CA ASP A 590 7.45 -0.35 -41.36
C ASP A 590 6.94 0.90 -42.12
N ILE A 591 5.81 0.78 -42.80
CA ILE A 591 5.17 1.88 -43.53
C ILE A 591 4.78 3.07 -42.64
N ASN A 592 4.65 2.84 -41.32
CA ASN A 592 4.30 3.86 -40.32
C ASN A 592 5.52 4.45 -39.61
N ASP A 593 6.73 3.95 -39.90
CA ASP A 593 7.97 4.48 -39.34
C ASP A 593 8.52 5.57 -40.26
N PHE A 594 8.34 6.82 -39.88
CA PHE A 594 8.80 7.96 -40.68
C PHE A 594 10.23 8.35 -40.33
N THR A 595 11.04 8.63 -41.34
CA THR A 595 12.39 9.17 -41.17
C THR A 595 12.35 10.68 -40.89
N SER A 596 12.97 11.07 -39.78
CA SER A 596 13.09 12.46 -39.31
C SER A 596 14.37 13.13 -39.82
N GLU A 597 14.52 14.43 -39.53
CA GLU A 597 15.78 15.15 -39.73
C GLU A 597 16.90 14.46 -38.95
N GLY A 598 18.07 14.27 -39.56
CA GLY A 598 19.18 13.59 -38.90
C GLY A 598 19.06 12.06 -38.88
N PHE A 599 18.11 11.45 -39.60
CA PHE A 599 18.10 10.00 -39.82
C PHE A 599 19.45 9.51 -40.35
N TYR A 600 19.98 8.43 -39.78
CA TYR A 600 21.31 7.92 -40.12
C TYR A 600 21.38 6.40 -40.18
N CYS A 601 22.28 5.89 -41.01
CA CYS A 601 22.43 4.46 -41.25
C CYS A 601 23.90 4.10 -41.46
N PHE A 602 24.42 3.20 -40.63
CA PHE A 602 25.76 2.65 -40.80
C PHE A 602 25.76 1.59 -41.89
N LYS A 603 26.72 1.64 -42.83
CA LYS A 603 26.89 0.57 -43.83
C LYS A 603 27.25 -0.77 -43.20
N ARG A 604 28.02 -0.79 -42.10
CA ARG A 604 28.30 -1.99 -41.32
C ARG A 604 27.91 -1.82 -39.86
N LEU A 605 27.14 -2.77 -39.34
CA LEU A 605 26.70 -2.81 -37.95
C LEU A 605 27.67 -3.62 -37.09
N GLY A 606 27.93 -3.11 -35.88
CA GLY A 606 28.73 -3.79 -34.87
C GLY A 606 27.87 -4.48 -33.81
N LYS A 607 28.47 -4.76 -32.65
CA LYS A 607 27.75 -5.34 -31.48
C LYS A 607 26.65 -4.41 -30.96
N ARG A 608 26.92 -3.11 -30.90
CA ARG A 608 25.94 -2.06 -30.54
C ARG A 608 25.79 -1.06 -31.67
N PHE A 609 24.62 -0.46 -31.78
CA PHE A 609 24.39 0.69 -32.65
C PHE A 609 24.95 1.95 -31.95
N PRO A 610 25.96 2.62 -32.53
CA PRO A 610 26.55 3.82 -31.95
C PRO A 610 25.71 5.07 -32.29
N THR A 611 25.86 6.13 -31.49
CA THR A 611 25.28 7.43 -31.81
C THR A 611 26.04 8.11 -32.93
N LEU A 612 25.41 9.12 -33.54
CA LEU A 612 26.03 9.90 -34.61
C LEU A 612 27.28 10.66 -34.11
N GLN A 613 27.25 11.18 -32.88
CA GLN A 613 28.41 11.83 -32.25
C GLN A 613 29.58 10.85 -32.01
N GLU A 614 29.29 9.60 -31.62
CA GLU A 614 30.33 8.56 -31.51
C GLU A 614 30.97 8.24 -32.88
N ALA A 615 30.17 8.30 -33.95
CA ALA A 615 30.63 8.04 -35.32
C ALA A 615 31.69 9.05 -35.78
N GLU A 616 31.48 10.33 -35.47
CA GLU A 616 32.40 11.42 -35.85
C GLU A 616 33.63 11.50 -34.95
N THR A 617 33.45 11.37 -33.64
CA THR A 617 34.54 11.58 -32.67
C THR A 617 35.48 10.39 -32.52
N LYS A 618 34.99 9.18 -32.79
CA LYS A 618 35.77 7.93 -32.69
C LYS A 618 35.62 7.09 -33.97
N PRO A 619 36.08 7.60 -35.12
CA PRO A 619 35.94 6.88 -36.37
C PRO A 619 36.74 5.56 -36.30
N ARG A 620 36.08 4.45 -36.62
CA ARG A 620 36.77 3.16 -36.76
C ARG A 620 37.58 3.19 -38.04
N LEU A 621 38.86 2.81 -37.98
CA LEU A 621 39.70 2.62 -39.16
C LEU A 621 39.72 1.13 -39.55
N PRO A 622 39.57 0.79 -40.85
CA PRO A 622 39.26 1.70 -41.97
C PRO A 622 37.87 2.34 -41.82
N TRP A 623 37.72 3.59 -42.29
CA TRP A 623 36.46 4.33 -42.21
C TRP A 623 35.33 3.53 -42.85
N GLU A 624 34.26 3.34 -42.09
CA GLU A 624 33.02 2.73 -42.55
C GLU A 624 32.00 3.85 -42.77
N PRO A 625 31.38 3.95 -43.96
CA PRO A 625 30.50 5.05 -44.26
C PRO A 625 29.22 5.01 -43.43
N VAL A 626 28.82 6.19 -42.95
CA VAL A 626 27.59 6.46 -42.22
C VAL A 626 26.75 7.41 -43.08
N TYR A 627 25.63 6.92 -43.57
CA TYR A 627 24.71 7.74 -44.35
C TYR A 627 23.89 8.60 -43.39
N VAL A 628 23.77 9.90 -43.68
CA VAL A 628 22.91 10.83 -42.93
C VAL A 628 21.97 11.55 -43.89
N CYS A 629 20.78 11.89 -43.41
CA CYS A 629 19.76 12.61 -44.15
C CYS A 629 19.46 13.95 -43.49
N MET A 630 19.85 15.04 -44.17
CA MET A 630 19.64 16.42 -43.73
C MET A 630 18.79 17.16 -44.76
N PHE A 631 17.56 17.52 -44.40
CA PHE A 631 16.66 18.28 -45.27
C PHE A 631 16.68 19.78 -44.98
N HIS A 632 17.24 20.19 -43.86
CA HIS A 632 17.42 21.58 -43.49
C HIS A 632 18.91 21.95 -43.52
N PRO A 633 19.25 23.21 -43.90
CA PRO A 633 20.62 23.68 -43.75
C PRO A 633 21.01 23.66 -42.26
N ALA A 634 22.25 23.29 -41.96
CA ALA A 634 22.79 23.40 -40.61
C ALA A 634 22.62 24.85 -40.13
N GLN A 635 21.97 25.07 -38.99
CA GLN A 635 21.80 26.40 -38.41
C GLN A 635 23.19 26.97 -38.08
N TRP A 636 23.75 27.77 -38.99
CA TRP A 636 24.81 28.70 -38.66
C TRP A 636 24.17 29.86 -37.92
N ASP A 637 24.71 30.21 -36.74
CA ASP A 637 24.31 31.39 -35.96
C ASP A 637 24.02 32.57 -36.89
N ALA A 638 22.76 33.01 -36.92
CA ALA A 638 22.36 34.22 -37.62
C ALA A 638 22.88 35.45 -36.84
N SER A 639 24.19 35.65 -36.86
CA SER A 639 24.87 36.87 -36.45
C SER A 639 25.71 37.43 -37.60
N ALA A 640 25.20 37.34 -38.83
CA ALA A 640 25.70 38.11 -39.97
C ALA A 640 24.58 39.06 -40.43
N LEU A 641 24.84 40.35 -40.21
CA LEU A 641 23.99 41.49 -40.58
C LEU A 641 23.37 41.33 -41.97
N ASP A 642 22.04 41.43 -42.05
CA ASP A 642 21.38 41.89 -43.27
C ASP A 642 20.65 43.21 -42.98
N ILE A 643 21.31 44.30 -43.36
CA ILE A 643 20.76 45.66 -43.37
C ILE A 643 19.96 45.78 -44.65
N ARG A 644 18.65 45.51 -44.61
CA ARG A 644 17.58 46.19 -45.38
C ARG A 644 16.27 45.39 -45.34
N THR A 645 15.47 45.62 -44.29
CA THR A 645 13.99 45.72 -44.43
C THR A 645 13.39 46.33 -43.15
N PRO A 646 12.35 47.18 -43.24
CA PRO A 646 11.78 47.87 -42.08
C PRO A 646 10.95 46.95 -41.21
N HIS A 647 10.99 47.28 -39.93
CA HIS A 647 10.48 46.58 -38.76
C HIS A 647 8.94 46.73 -38.64
N ASP A 648 8.23 45.62 -38.46
CA ASP A 648 7.02 45.56 -37.64
C ASP A 648 7.28 44.52 -36.53
N PRO A 649 7.21 44.87 -35.24
CA PRO A 649 7.51 43.94 -34.16
C PRO A 649 6.30 43.05 -33.84
N PRO A 650 6.45 41.72 -33.69
CA PRO A 650 5.47 40.89 -33.02
C PRO A 650 5.59 41.06 -31.49
N PRO A 651 4.54 40.72 -30.72
CA PRO A 651 4.50 40.93 -29.27
C PRO A 651 5.47 40.00 -28.52
N GLU A 652 6.01 40.55 -27.43
CA GLU A 652 6.99 40.08 -26.44
C GLU A 652 7.40 38.59 -26.39
N PRO A 653 8.71 38.28 -26.33
CA PRO A 653 9.21 36.94 -26.08
C PRO A 653 9.17 36.65 -24.57
N ASN A 654 8.34 35.69 -24.16
CA ASN A 654 8.48 35.10 -22.83
C ASN A 654 9.79 34.31 -22.76
N LEU A 655 10.56 34.64 -21.73
CA LEU A 655 11.83 34.07 -21.32
C LEU A 655 11.78 32.53 -21.20
N VAL A 656 12.28 31.80 -22.20
CA VAL A 656 13.14 30.63 -22.02
C VAL A 656 14.07 30.56 -23.24
N ALA A 657 15.23 31.20 -23.15
CA ALA A 657 16.35 30.81 -23.99
C ALA A 657 16.72 29.38 -23.57
N SER A 658 16.46 28.41 -24.45
CA SER A 658 16.82 27.01 -24.27
C SER A 658 18.34 26.89 -24.12
N HIS A 659 18.82 26.87 -22.89
CA HIS A 659 20.18 26.43 -22.56
C HIS A 659 20.25 24.90 -22.68
N SER A 660 20.12 24.40 -23.90
CA SER A 660 20.39 23.00 -24.26
C SER A 660 20.80 22.90 -25.73
N SER A 661 21.66 23.82 -26.18
CA SER A 661 22.53 23.54 -27.34
C SER A 661 23.63 22.59 -26.87
N ARG A 662 23.26 21.31 -26.64
CA ARG A 662 24.26 20.23 -26.69
C ARG A 662 24.59 20.08 -28.17
N HIS A 663 25.84 20.38 -28.52
CA HIS A 663 26.40 20.36 -29.86
C HIS A 663 25.77 19.28 -30.75
N ILE A 664 24.89 19.70 -31.66
CA ILE A 664 24.66 18.94 -32.90
C ILE A 664 26.05 18.84 -33.54
N PRO A 665 26.55 17.64 -33.88
CA PRO A 665 27.81 17.51 -34.60
C PRO A 665 27.77 18.38 -35.87
N ALA A 666 28.92 18.81 -36.39
CA ALA A 666 28.97 19.62 -37.61
C ALA A 666 28.61 18.73 -38.80
N LEU A 667 27.32 18.42 -38.94
CA LEU A 667 26.80 17.50 -39.93
C LEU A 667 27.02 18.08 -41.33
N PRO A 668 27.38 17.25 -42.31
CA PRO A 668 27.63 17.70 -43.67
C PRO A 668 26.34 18.30 -44.26
N ASP A 669 26.45 19.49 -44.84
CA ASP A 669 25.33 20.15 -45.49
C ASP A 669 24.94 19.38 -46.77
N ASP A 670 23.75 18.76 -46.78
CA ASP A 670 23.27 17.96 -47.91
C ASP A 670 22.41 18.77 -48.89
N VAL A 671 23.08 19.67 -49.63
CA VAL A 671 22.45 20.51 -50.66
C VAL A 671 21.74 19.67 -51.73
N ASN A 672 22.30 18.50 -52.06
CA ASN A 672 21.76 17.61 -53.09
C ASN A 672 20.41 17.01 -52.67
N LEU A 673 20.31 16.49 -51.45
CA LEU A 673 19.06 15.93 -50.93
C LEU A 673 17.94 16.97 -50.89
N ARG A 674 18.26 18.22 -50.51
CA ARG A 674 17.30 19.33 -50.55
C ARG A 674 16.83 19.64 -51.97
N ASN A 675 17.76 19.70 -52.92
CA ASN A 675 17.42 19.90 -54.33
C ASN A 675 16.57 18.76 -54.90
N TYR A 676 16.83 17.51 -54.48
CA TYR A 676 16.02 16.35 -54.85
C TYR A 676 14.59 16.49 -54.34
N LEU A 677 14.43 16.80 -53.04
CA LEU A 677 13.12 17.01 -52.45
C LEU A 677 12.37 18.16 -53.12
N LEU A 678 13.04 19.29 -53.40
CA LEU A 678 12.42 20.45 -54.07
C LEU A 678 11.91 20.09 -55.46
N LYS A 679 12.72 19.39 -56.28
CA LYS A 679 12.29 18.91 -57.61
C LYS A 679 11.09 17.98 -57.53
N LEU A 680 11.08 17.04 -56.59
CA LEU A 680 9.99 16.08 -56.43
C LEU A 680 8.71 16.75 -55.91
N LYS A 681 8.81 17.74 -55.01
CA LYS A 681 7.67 18.57 -54.58
C LYS A 681 7.06 19.35 -55.73
N LEU A 682 7.87 19.87 -56.66
CA LEU A 682 7.36 20.52 -57.88
C LEU A 682 6.60 19.54 -58.79
N TRP A 683 6.97 18.26 -58.80
CA TRP A 683 6.31 17.24 -59.63
C TRP A 683 5.04 16.67 -58.99
N PHE A 684 5.00 16.52 -57.67
CA PHE A 684 3.94 15.79 -56.97
C PHE A 684 3.00 16.66 -56.12
N GLY A 685 3.28 17.97 -56.02
CA GLY A 685 2.65 18.88 -55.05
C GLY A 685 3.31 18.81 -53.68
N ASP A 686 2.90 19.66 -52.73
CA ASP A 686 3.40 19.64 -51.35
C ASP A 686 2.48 18.78 -50.46
N PRO A 687 2.91 17.60 -50.00
CA PRO A 687 2.08 16.71 -49.20
C PRO A 687 2.53 16.68 -47.73
N TYR A 688 3.01 17.80 -47.16
CA TYR A 688 3.41 17.81 -45.76
C TYR A 688 2.20 17.50 -44.86
N ARG A 689 2.12 16.25 -44.41
CA ARG A 689 1.23 15.80 -43.34
C ARG A 689 1.99 14.81 -42.48
N ASP A 690 2.08 15.11 -41.18
CA ASP A 690 2.61 14.19 -40.17
C ASP A 690 1.82 12.87 -40.09
N LYS A 691 0.59 12.84 -40.65
CA LYS A 691 -0.24 11.65 -40.88
C LYS A 691 -0.99 11.76 -42.20
N CYS A 692 -0.74 10.84 -43.12
CA CYS A 692 -1.54 10.69 -44.33
C CYS A 692 -2.82 9.94 -43.94
N ASP A 693 -3.95 10.64 -43.77
CA ASP A 693 -5.24 9.98 -43.44
C ASP A 693 -5.83 9.26 -44.66
N GLU A 694 -5.59 9.82 -45.84
CA GLU A 694 -6.12 9.38 -47.12
C GLU A 694 -5.02 9.37 -48.20
N VAL A 695 -4.96 8.31 -48.99
CA VAL A 695 -4.06 8.15 -50.13
C VAL A 695 -4.82 8.15 -51.46
N SER A 696 -4.26 8.79 -52.47
CA SER A 696 -4.89 8.90 -53.80
C SER A 696 -4.54 7.73 -54.73
N THR A 697 -5.37 7.49 -55.74
CA THR A 697 -5.11 6.56 -56.85
C THR A 697 -3.79 6.84 -57.60
N SER A 698 -3.28 8.09 -57.55
CA SER A 698 -2.00 8.50 -58.15
C SER A 698 -0.76 7.93 -57.46
N LEU A 699 -0.91 7.35 -56.26
CA LEU A 699 0.18 6.87 -55.43
C LEU A 699 1.04 5.81 -56.13
N LYS A 700 0.42 4.93 -56.92
CA LYS A 700 1.13 3.93 -57.73
C LYS A 700 2.12 4.59 -58.69
N GLN A 701 1.68 5.64 -59.37
CA GLN A 701 2.52 6.36 -60.33
C GLN A 701 3.60 7.18 -59.62
N LYS A 702 3.27 7.85 -58.50
CA LYS A 702 4.26 8.56 -57.67
C LYS A 702 5.38 7.64 -57.18
N ALA A 703 5.03 6.44 -56.70
CA ALA A 703 6.00 5.44 -56.24
C ALA A 703 6.95 4.98 -57.37
N ARG A 704 6.44 4.83 -58.60
CA ARG A 704 7.25 4.48 -59.80
C ARG A 704 8.20 5.61 -60.21
N MET A 705 7.67 6.82 -60.35
CA MET A 705 8.46 7.99 -60.74
C MET A 705 9.57 8.30 -59.71
N LEU A 706 9.28 8.13 -58.42
CA LEU A 706 10.29 8.28 -57.37
C LEU A 706 11.43 7.24 -57.52
N ALA A 707 11.11 6.00 -57.89
CA ALA A 707 12.10 4.94 -58.03
C ALA A 707 13.02 5.16 -59.24
N GLU A 708 12.44 5.63 -60.35
CA GLU A 708 13.20 6.05 -61.54
C GLU A 708 14.13 7.23 -61.18
N PHE A 709 13.60 8.24 -60.50
CA PHE A 709 14.37 9.40 -60.06
C PHE A 709 15.54 9.02 -59.14
N VAL A 710 15.32 8.15 -58.16
CA VAL A 710 16.38 7.67 -57.24
C VAL A 710 17.47 6.93 -58.02
N ALA A 711 17.09 6.03 -58.91
CA ALA A 711 18.06 5.26 -59.68
C ALA A 711 18.85 6.14 -60.65
N GLU A 712 18.23 7.13 -61.30
CA GLU A 712 18.93 8.08 -62.17
C GLU A 712 20.01 8.85 -61.42
N ASN A 713 19.67 9.39 -60.23
CA ASN A 713 20.60 10.17 -59.41
C ASN A 713 21.73 9.34 -58.77
N MET A 714 21.57 8.01 -58.68
CA MET A 714 22.55 7.08 -58.09
C MET A 714 23.11 6.04 -59.08
N SER A 715 23.04 6.32 -60.38
CA SER A 715 23.43 5.38 -61.44
C SER A 715 24.93 5.34 -61.78
N GLY A 716 25.79 6.01 -61.02
CA GLY A 716 27.25 5.99 -61.24
C GLY A 716 27.77 7.22 -61.99
N LEU A 717 29.09 7.44 -61.90
CA LEU A 717 29.77 8.63 -62.41
C LEU A 717 30.28 8.47 -63.86
N THR A 718 30.21 7.26 -64.42
CA THR A 718 30.71 6.92 -65.76
C THR A 718 29.56 6.79 -66.76
N GLN A 719 29.85 6.92 -68.06
CA GLN A 719 28.86 6.73 -69.13
C GLN A 719 28.23 5.33 -69.10
N GLU A 720 28.96 4.33 -68.60
CA GLU A 720 28.53 2.93 -68.48
C GLU A 720 27.62 2.68 -67.27
N LYS A 721 27.47 3.66 -66.37
CA LYS A 721 26.60 3.57 -65.18
C LYS A 721 26.89 2.36 -64.28
N ASP A 722 28.17 2.02 -64.11
CA ASP A 722 28.57 0.88 -63.27
C ASP A 722 28.33 1.20 -61.77
N CYS A 723 27.45 0.40 -61.15
CA CYS A 723 27.14 0.43 -59.72
C CYS A 723 27.46 -0.91 -59.04
N SER A 724 28.49 -1.62 -59.54
CA SER A 724 29.02 -2.82 -58.90
C SER A 724 29.52 -2.52 -57.48
N LEU A 725 29.55 -3.55 -56.62
CA LEU A 725 30.01 -3.43 -55.23
C LEU A 725 31.40 -2.75 -55.11
N PRO A 726 32.41 -3.07 -55.94
CA PRO A 726 33.70 -2.36 -55.94
C PRO A 726 33.58 -0.88 -56.32
N SER A 727 32.83 -0.55 -57.37
CA SER A 727 32.65 0.83 -57.85
C SER A 727 31.93 1.71 -56.82
N VAL A 728 30.92 1.16 -56.14
CA VAL A 728 30.27 1.82 -54.99
C VAL A 728 31.26 1.98 -53.83
N GLY A 729 32.08 0.96 -53.54
CA GLY A 729 33.09 1.03 -52.48
C GLY A 729 34.16 2.11 -52.72
N LEU A 730 34.67 2.21 -53.94
CA LEU A 730 35.64 3.25 -54.34
C LEU A 730 35.03 4.64 -54.22
N HIS A 731 33.84 4.85 -54.81
CA HIS A 731 33.15 6.14 -54.74
C HIS A 731 32.91 6.62 -53.30
N LEU A 732 32.48 5.72 -52.40
CA LEU A 732 32.28 6.07 -50.99
C LEU A 732 33.60 6.39 -50.29
N THR A 733 34.68 5.70 -50.64
CA THR A 733 36.01 5.97 -50.09
C THR A 733 36.50 7.35 -50.53
N ASP A 734 36.34 7.69 -51.81
CA ASP A 734 36.68 9.01 -52.36
C ASP A 734 35.89 10.12 -51.67
N LEU A 735 34.57 9.94 -51.49
CA LEU A 735 33.71 10.89 -50.78
C LEU A 735 34.15 11.08 -49.32
N MET A 736 34.45 10.00 -48.60
CA MET A 736 34.90 10.11 -47.20
C MET A 736 36.24 10.84 -47.10
N ILE A 737 37.16 10.62 -48.05
CA ILE A 737 38.45 11.34 -48.13
C ILE A 737 38.21 12.83 -48.41
N GLU A 738 37.33 13.16 -49.36
CA GLU A 738 36.99 14.55 -49.72
C GLU A 738 36.35 15.30 -48.55
N LEU A 739 35.42 14.65 -47.84
CA LEU A 739 34.72 15.20 -46.68
C LEU A 739 35.57 15.16 -45.40
N ASN A 740 36.70 14.44 -45.41
CA ASN A 740 37.52 14.12 -44.23
C ASN A 740 36.67 13.60 -43.05
N SER A 741 35.66 12.79 -43.35
CA SER A 741 34.69 12.28 -42.38
C SER A 741 34.07 10.96 -42.88
N PRO A 742 33.79 10.00 -41.99
CA PRO A 742 32.99 8.82 -42.34
C PRO A 742 31.50 9.14 -42.54
N VAL A 743 31.05 10.32 -42.13
CA VAL A 743 29.65 10.76 -42.24
C VAL A 743 29.42 11.38 -43.62
N VAL A 744 28.54 10.76 -44.40
CA VAL A 744 28.25 11.12 -45.79
C VAL A 744 26.76 11.43 -45.92
N GLY A 745 26.43 12.64 -46.39
CA GLY A 745 25.05 12.98 -46.74
C GLY A 745 24.56 12.10 -47.90
N ILE A 746 23.39 11.48 -47.77
CA ILE A 746 22.89 10.51 -48.76
C ILE A 746 22.75 11.12 -50.17
N GLY A 747 22.51 12.42 -50.29
CA GLY A 747 22.41 13.13 -51.57
C GLY A 747 23.75 13.30 -52.31
N TRP A 748 24.88 13.15 -51.61
CA TRP A 748 26.21 13.19 -52.21
C TRP A 748 26.59 11.88 -52.91
N VAL A 749 25.95 10.77 -52.56
CA VAL A 749 26.20 9.46 -53.18
C VAL A 749 25.63 9.45 -54.60
N LYS A 750 26.50 9.43 -55.62
CA LYS A 750 26.14 9.36 -57.06
C LYS A 750 26.28 7.96 -57.64
N CYS A 751 27.09 7.10 -57.02
CA CYS A 751 27.23 5.68 -57.35
C CYS A 751 26.70 4.84 -56.18
N GLY A 752 25.44 4.43 -56.25
CA GLY A 752 24.75 3.72 -55.16
C GLY A 752 24.31 2.30 -55.55
N GLY A 753 24.49 1.34 -54.64
CA GLY A 753 23.99 -0.02 -54.75
C GLY A 753 22.57 -0.17 -54.22
N ALA A 754 22.17 -1.39 -53.89
CA ALA A 754 20.83 -1.67 -53.36
C ALA A 754 20.53 -0.94 -52.04
N LEU A 755 21.50 -0.90 -51.11
CA LEU A 755 21.35 -0.22 -49.83
C LEU A 755 21.16 1.28 -49.97
N GLU A 756 22.08 1.95 -50.67
CA GLU A 756 22.09 3.41 -50.78
C GLU A 756 20.83 3.92 -51.49
N ARG A 757 20.41 3.22 -52.56
CA ARG A 757 19.17 3.55 -53.28
C ARG A 757 17.92 3.33 -52.43
N ALA A 758 17.85 2.23 -51.66
CA ALA A 758 16.71 1.97 -50.79
C ALA A 758 16.60 3.00 -49.65
N ILE A 759 17.73 3.42 -49.06
CA ILE A 759 17.75 4.49 -48.06
C ILE A 759 17.23 5.80 -48.66
N LEU A 760 17.77 6.23 -49.81
CA LEU A 760 17.32 7.47 -50.46
C LEU A 760 15.83 7.40 -50.84
N TYR A 761 15.36 6.26 -51.35
CA TYR A 761 13.96 6.04 -51.68
C TYR A 761 13.06 6.17 -50.46
N LYS A 762 13.38 5.49 -49.35
CA LYS A 762 12.60 5.57 -48.10
C LYS A 762 12.53 7.01 -47.57
N VAL A 763 13.67 7.68 -47.49
CA VAL A 763 13.81 9.03 -46.95
C VAL A 763 13.02 10.06 -47.77
N LEU A 764 13.04 9.95 -49.11
CA LEU A 764 12.22 10.80 -49.97
C LEU A 764 10.74 10.40 -49.94
N ALA A 765 10.43 9.10 -49.89
CA ALA A 765 9.06 8.59 -49.83
C ALA A 765 8.32 9.13 -48.61
N ASP A 766 8.96 9.15 -47.44
CA ASP A 766 8.37 9.66 -46.20
C ASP A 766 8.01 11.15 -46.30
N ARG A 767 8.86 11.97 -46.94
CA ARG A 767 8.59 13.41 -47.16
C ARG A 767 7.57 13.68 -48.26
N LEU A 768 7.32 12.71 -49.13
CA LEU A 768 6.36 12.81 -50.24
C LEU A 768 5.02 12.12 -49.93
N GLY A 769 4.85 11.59 -48.71
CA GLY A 769 3.64 10.89 -48.30
C GLY A 769 3.42 9.56 -49.02
N VAL A 770 4.49 8.88 -49.44
CA VAL A 770 4.43 7.54 -50.03
C VAL A 770 4.64 6.50 -48.93
N PRO A 771 3.61 5.70 -48.56
CA PRO A 771 3.75 4.66 -47.53
C PRO A 771 4.78 3.63 -47.95
N CYS A 772 5.92 3.61 -47.27
CA CYS A 772 7.12 2.89 -47.69
C CYS A 772 7.74 2.19 -46.49
N ALA A 773 7.89 0.88 -46.55
CA ALA A 773 8.70 0.10 -45.63
C ALA A 773 10.12 -0.06 -46.19
N LEU A 774 11.11 -0.15 -45.32
CA LEU A 774 12.51 -0.39 -45.67
C LEU A 774 12.99 -1.67 -44.99
N HIS A 775 13.56 -2.60 -45.74
CA HIS A 775 14.06 -3.87 -45.24
C HIS A 775 15.54 -4.03 -45.55
N ARG A 776 16.33 -4.52 -44.59
CA ARG A 776 17.77 -4.67 -44.71
C ARG A 776 18.22 -6.07 -44.26
N THR A 777 18.96 -6.77 -45.14
CA THR A 777 19.41 -8.16 -44.89
C THR A 777 20.93 -8.32 -44.91
N THR A 778 21.69 -7.37 -45.47
CA THR A 778 23.16 -7.35 -45.34
C THR A 778 23.71 -5.92 -45.24
N SER A 779 25.04 -5.78 -45.15
CA SER A 779 25.73 -4.49 -45.18
C SER A 779 25.58 -3.71 -46.49
N SER A 780 25.14 -4.36 -47.57
CA SER A 780 25.04 -3.75 -48.91
C SER A 780 23.71 -4.01 -49.59
N TYR A 781 22.77 -4.69 -48.91
CA TYR A 781 21.51 -5.11 -49.50
C TYR A 781 20.32 -4.68 -48.65
N ALA A 782 19.45 -3.91 -49.27
CA ALA A 782 18.16 -3.48 -48.75
C ALA A 782 17.17 -3.28 -49.90
N TRP A 783 15.88 -3.29 -49.60
CA TRP A 783 14.81 -2.97 -50.54
C TRP A 783 13.71 -2.19 -49.84
N CYS A 784 12.87 -1.54 -50.65
CA CYS A 784 11.67 -0.86 -50.18
C CYS A 784 10.42 -1.60 -50.62
N GLU A 785 9.42 -1.62 -49.75
CA GLU A 785 8.07 -2.10 -50.08
C GLU A 785 7.10 -0.94 -49.93
N VAL A 786 6.21 -0.77 -50.90
CA VAL A 786 5.21 0.30 -50.87
C VAL A 786 3.81 -0.27 -50.72
N ALA A 787 2.97 0.47 -50.02
CA ALA A 787 1.56 0.17 -49.88
C ALA A 787 0.76 1.08 -50.82
N VAL A 788 0.08 0.50 -51.80
CA VAL A 788 -0.63 1.22 -52.85
C VAL A 788 -2.04 0.63 -53.01
N PRO A 789 -3.11 1.45 -53.17
CA PRO A 789 -4.45 0.93 -53.44
C PRO A 789 -4.49 0.03 -54.68
N GLU A 790 -5.15 -1.12 -54.59
CA GLU A 790 -5.48 -1.94 -55.75
C GLU A 790 -6.80 -1.44 -56.32
N ILE A 791 -6.74 -0.88 -57.53
CA ILE A 791 -7.90 -0.31 -58.23
C ILE A 791 -8.38 -1.37 -59.23
N GLU A 792 -9.67 -1.71 -59.20
CA GLU A 792 -10.28 -2.56 -60.23
C GLU A 792 -10.31 -1.81 -61.57
N PRO A 793 -9.93 -2.45 -62.69
CA PRO A 793 -9.67 -1.77 -63.96
C PRO A 793 -10.91 -1.18 -64.66
N GLU A 794 -12.11 -1.28 -64.09
CA GLU A 794 -13.37 -0.90 -64.74
C GLU A 794 -13.93 0.48 -64.32
N VAL A 795 -13.26 1.24 -63.45
CA VAL A 795 -13.73 2.57 -63.00
C VAL A 795 -12.85 3.69 -63.59
N ASP A 796 -13.38 4.40 -64.58
CA ASP A 796 -12.71 5.54 -65.24
C ASP A 796 -12.75 6.82 -64.37
N THR A 797 -11.56 7.36 -64.10
CA THR A 797 -11.21 8.81 -64.08
C THR A 797 -11.67 9.75 -62.96
N GLU A 798 -11.95 9.30 -61.74
CA GLU A 798 -11.92 10.21 -60.56
C GLU A 798 -10.80 9.80 -59.57
N VAL A 799 -10.09 10.80 -59.01
CA VAL A 799 -9.06 10.55 -57.99
C VAL A 799 -9.77 10.19 -56.70
N GLU A 800 -9.93 8.89 -56.46
CA GLU A 800 -10.47 8.39 -55.20
C GLU A 800 -9.42 8.40 -54.09
N ASN A 801 -9.88 8.75 -52.89
CA ASN A 801 -9.09 8.76 -51.66
C ASN A 801 -9.41 7.51 -50.83
N PHE A 802 -8.38 6.75 -50.48
CA PHE A 802 -8.51 5.55 -49.63
C PHE A 802 -7.93 5.81 -48.24
N PRO A 803 -8.52 5.28 -47.16
CA PRO A 803 -7.96 5.44 -45.82
C PRO A 803 -6.58 4.77 -45.72
N ALA A 804 -5.54 5.55 -45.44
CA ALA A 804 -4.16 5.07 -45.44
C ALA A 804 -3.90 4.00 -44.37
N GLY A 805 -4.65 4.03 -43.26
CA GLY A 805 -4.54 3.08 -42.15
C GLY A 805 -4.95 1.64 -42.49
N LEU A 806 -5.60 1.41 -43.64
CA LEU A 806 -5.94 0.07 -44.13
C LEU A 806 -4.95 -0.48 -45.15
N LEU A 807 -4.01 0.34 -45.63
CA LEU A 807 -3.01 -0.09 -46.59
C LEU A 807 -1.99 -1.04 -45.95
N ARG A 808 -1.59 -2.05 -46.72
CA ARG A 808 -0.48 -2.95 -46.40
C ARG A 808 0.48 -2.96 -47.57
N ALA A 809 1.77 -3.13 -47.28
CA ALA A 809 2.79 -3.27 -48.31
C ALA A 809 2.42 -4.40 -49.28
N ASN A 810 2.21 -4.05 -50.55
CA ASN A 810 1.75 -4.96 -51.60
C ASN A 810 2.66 -4.98 -52.83
N TYR A 811 3.64 -4.07 -52.92
CA TYR A 811 4.66 -4.09 -53.97
C TYR A 811 6.07 -3.88 -53.41
N VAL A 812 7.03 -4.65 -53.92
CA VAL A 812 8.47 -4.40 -53.81
C VAL A 812 8.88 -3.43 -54.92
N VAL A 813 9.62 -2.38 -54.56
CA VAL A 813 10.10 -1.38 -55.50
C VAL A 813 11.40 -1.86 -56.14
N ASP A 814 11.43 -2.00 -57.46
CA ASP A 814 12.66 -2.26 -58.19
C ASP A 814 13.48 -0.97 -58.29
N LEU A 815 14.65 -0.97 -57.65
CA LEU A 815 15.63 0.12 -57.65
C LEU A 815 16.95 -0.27 -58.33
N THR A 816 17.09 -1.52 -58.81
CA THR A 816 18.38 -2.07 -59.25
C THR A 816 18.34 -2.59 -60.68
N VAL A 817 17.45 -3.53 -61.00
CA VAL A 817 17.43 -4.23 -62.31
C VAL A 817 16.64 -3.44 -63.34
N ARG A 818 15.41 -3.06 -62.99
CA ARG A 818 14.54 -2.19 -63.80
C ARG A 818 13.90 -1.14 -62.90
N PRO A 819 14.63 -0.04 -62.62
CA PRO A 819 14.13 1.06 -61.79
C PRO A 819 12.72 1.50 -62.19
N GLY A 820 11.83 1.70 -61.22
CA GLY A 820 10.45 2.14 -61.48
C GLY A 820 9.43 1.02 -61.61
N ARG A 821 9.85 -0.25 -61.64
CA ARG A 821 8.91 -1.38 -61.68
C ARG A 821 8.44 -1.73 -60.27
N LEU A 822 7.12 -1.84 -60.09
CA LEU A 822 6.51 -2.33 -58.86
C LEU A 822 6.22 -3.83 -59.01
N LEU A 823 6.86 -4.65 -58.18
CA LEU A 823 6.76 -6.10 -58.21
C LEU A 823 5.79 -6.56 -57.11
N PRO A 824 4.68 -7.25 -57.43
CA PRO A 824 3.74 -7.71 -56.41
C PRO A 824 4.45 -8.51 -55.32
N CYS A 825 4.19 -8.17 -54.05
CA CYS A 825 4.73 -8.90 -52.92
C CYS A 825 4.41 -10.40 -53.06
N ASN A 826 5.37 -11.27 -52.71
CA ASN A 826 5.32 -12.73 -52.90
C ASN A 826 5.49 -13.27 -54.34
N GLY A 827 5.54 -12.40 -55.35
CA GLY A 827 5.85 -12.77 -56.74
C GLY A 827 7.26 -13.37 -56.90
N ARG A 828 7.47 -14.15 -57.97
CA ARG A 828 8.79 -14.77 -58.24
C ARG A 828 9.89 -13.74 -58.42
N GLU A 829 9.61 -12.66 -59.15
CA GLU A 829 10.56 -11.57 -59.38
C GLU A 829 10.85 -10.80 -58.09
N ALA A 830 9.85 -10.54 -57.25
CA ALA A 830 10.02 -9.92 -55.94
C ALA A 830 10.92 -10.77 -55.02
N ARG A 831 10.78 -12.11 -55.02
CA ARG A 831 11.65 -13.00 -54.21
C ARG A 831 13.12 -12.94 -54.64
N ASN A 832 13.39 -12.81 -55.93
CA ASN A 832 14.76 -12.64 -56.41
C ASN A 832 15.38 -11.34 -55.89
N MET A 833 14.54 -10.33 -55.61
CA MET A 833 14.93 -9.01 -55.08
C MET A 833 14.91 -8.93 -53.55
N CYS A 834 14.18 -9.77 -52.83
CA CYS A 834 14.18 -9.75 -51.35
C CYS A 834 15.15 -10.77 -50.75
N GLY A 835 15.60 -11.75 -51.54
CA GLY A 835 16.35 -12.91 -51.05
C GLY A 835 15.43 -14.03 -50.51
N PRO A 836 16.01 -15.12 -49.97
CA PRO A 836 15.22 -16.24 -49.44
C PRO A 836 14.38 -15.82 -48.24
N LYS A 837 13.17 -16.40 -48.09
CA LYS A 837 12.22 -16.05 -47.01
C LYS A 837 12.79 -16.20 -45.59
N CYS A 838 13.83 -17.01 -45.37
CA CYS A 838 14.47 -17.17 -44.06
C CYS A 838 15.64 -16.21 -43.80
N ALA A 839 16.01 -15.35 -44.76
CA ALA A 839 17.17 -14.49 -44.60
C ALA A 839 17.02 -13.66 -43.30
N PRO A 840 17.92 -13.81 -42.32
CA PRO A 840 17.82 -13.05 -41.09
C PRO A 840 17.98 -11.55 -41.40
N PRO A 841 17.26 -10.67 -40.71
CA PRO A 841 17.47 -9.23 -40.84
C PRO A 841 18.91 -8.86 -40.45
N TYR A 842 19.47 -7.83 -41.08
CA TYR A 842 20.79 -7.32 -40.74
C TYR A 842 20.69 -6.41 -39.53
N THR A 843 20.99 -6.95 -38.36
CA THR A 843 20.84 -6.25 -37.08
C THR A 843 22.17 -6.07 -36.35
N ALA A 844 22.24 -5.04 -35.51
CA ALA A 844 23.29 -4.89 -34.52
C ALA A 844 23.16 -5.96 -33.43
N GLY A 845 24.28 -6.51 -32.99
CA GLY A 845 24.35 -7.61 -32.00
C GLY A 845 25.03 -8.86 -32.53
N THR A 846 24.85 -10.00 -31.85
CA THR A 846 25.33 -11.32 -32.32
C THR A 846 24.49 -11.83 -33.48
N ARG A 847 25.14 -12.02 -34.64
CA ARG A 847 24.54 -12.59 -35.85
C ARG A 847 24.04 -14.03 -35.57
N PRO A 848 22.90 -14.46 -36.12
CA PRO A 848 22.57 -15.88 -36.17
C PRO A 848 23.56 -16.59 -37.10
N ASP A 849 24.13 -17.71 -36.65
CA ASP A 849 25.22 -18.40 -37.35
C ASP A 849 24.77 -19.14 -38.63
N ILE A 850 23.47 -19.45 -38.82
CA ILE A 850 22.97 -20.28 -39.94
C ILE A 850 21.51 -19.91 -40.31
N CYS A 851 21.13 -19.87 -41.60
CA CYS A 851 19.72 -19.75 -42.04
C CYS A 851 18.96 -21.04 -41.73
N VAL A 852 17.72 -20.96 -41.25
CA VAL A 852 16.89 -22.14 -40.98
C VAL A 852 16.59 -22.96 -42.26
N CYS A 853 16.75 -22.39 -43.46
CA CYS A 853 16.62 -23.14 -44.72
C CYS A 853 17.90 -23.84 -45.19
N GLU A 854 19.03 -23.64 -44.49
CA GLU A 854 20.33 -24.26 -44.81
C GLU A 854 20.72 -25.39 -43.84
N ALA A 855 19.83 -25.78 -42.92
CA ALA A 855 19.98 -27.08 -42.28
C ALA A 855 19.80 -28.16 -43.35
N PRO A 856 20.80 -29.01 -43.65
CA PRO A 856 20.58 -30.11 -44.57
C PRO A 856 19.44 -30.97 -44.04
N ASP A 857 18.49 -31.34 -44.91
CA ASP A 857 17.46 -32.34 -44.62
C ASP A 857 18.10 -33.64 -44.13
N THR A 858 18.35 -33.74 -42.83
CA THR A 858 18.74 -35.00 -42.17
C THR A 858 17.51 -35.80 -41.72
N SER A 859 16.31 -35.24 -41.83
CA SER A 859 15.03 -35.91 -41.57
C SER A 859 14.68 -37.03 -42.56
N ALA A 860 15.44 -37.22 -43.65
CA ALA A 860 15.23 -38.29 -44.62
C ALA A 860 16.34 -39.36 -44.67
N LYS A 861 17.40 -39.24 -43.84
CA LYS A 861 18.49 -40.23 -43.80
C LYS A 861 18.67 -40.95 -42.47
N ASP A 862 18.22 -40.38 -41.34
CA ASP A 862 18.29 -41.07 -40.04
C ASP A 862 17.21 -42.15 -39.84
N ASP A 863 16.11 -42.10 -40.60
CA ASP A 863 15.02 -43.08 -40.51
C ASP A 863 15.31 -44.42 -41.22
N LYS A 864 16.39 -44.47 -42.04
CA LYS A 864 16.88 -45.72 -42.66
C LYS A 864 18.07 -46.35 -41.94
N GLN A 865 18.76 -45.62 -41.06
CA GLN A 865 19.83 -46.17 -40.21
C GLN A 865 19.31 -46.60 -38.83
N GLN A 866 18.28 -45.95 -38.27
CA GLN A 866 17.64 -46.42 -37.03
C GLN A 866 16.73 -47.65 -37.22
N LYS A 867 16.28 -47.96 -38.45
CA LYS A 867 15.52 -49.19 -38.76
C LYS A 867 16.39 -50.42 -39.10
N LYS A 868 17.70 -50.27 -39.25
CA LYS A 868 18.64 -51.38 -39.50
C LYS A 868 19.41 -51.86 -38.26
N MET A 869 19.33 -51.15 -37.13
CA MET A 869 19.92 -51.57 -35.84
C MET A 869 18.89 -52.13 -34.83
N ARG A 870 17.67 -52.49 -35.27
CA ARG A 870 16.64 -53.15 -34.42
C ARG A 870 16.23 -54.55 -34.92
N ILE A 871 17.01 -55.16 -35.82
CA ILE A 871 16.80 -56.55 -36.33
C ILE A 871 18.11 -57.36 -36.28
N ALA A 872 19.04 -57.00 -35.42
CA ALA A 872 20.15 -57.86 -34.99
C ALA A 872 20.30 -57.66 -33.49
N ASP A 873 20.44 -58.74 -32.72
CA ASP A 873 20.19 -58.92 -31.28
C ASP A 873 18.72 -59.31 -31.03
N TYR A 874 18.23 -60.56 -31.19
CA TYR A 874 18.73 -61.88 -30.75
C TYR A 874 20.24 -62.15 -30.74
#